data_AF-A0A0V1B6W2-F1
#
_entry.id   AF-A0A0V1B6W2-F1
#
_cell.length_a   1.000
_cell.length_b   1.000
_cell.length_c   1.000
_cell.angle_alpha   90.00
_cell.angle_beta   90.00
_cell.angle_gamma   90.00
#
_symmetry.space_group_name_H-M   'P 1'
#
loop_
_entity.id
_entity.type
_entity.pdbx_description
1 polymer ?
#
loop_
_entity_poly.entity_id
_entity_poly.type
_entity_poly.pdbx_seq_one_letter_code
_entity_poly.pdbx_strand_id
1 'polypeptide(L)'
;MYITIILILISLNCCTAQVATCRDDANNNVDWYFSGPNPAWARSAQSIESNNGHSIVRTMAHFVAENQNIKVLAYSDDPPNLPPRNEKSKAKGVLLIDNSGANAAAWFVHTVPKFLSHLGGYSWPQTETAKGHIFLCLSINEESLNAVAKAIRYQEPYIYASNLPPELLNQHNELSNLATGVEIRITPFLEHTKLTTRNNEVNVEAFGKHTKSYADMYERVLRKKLSARIKIWAPSDVRSKSICKGQYHLRKIASPIQLDGDQVHREADSAKWALVEGKNTVCLTTNDYKTTEKRIPGAAVCVENVNVYNAFNTAAVNVVACNMIFVYKPPNQISTKIMKSGPNPAWGNSVRSIDNAQHSIGRTLAHFVQNNPEIKVLAYSDDPPNIPTKNQKSKTKGVLLIDKRRTDAAAWFIHTVPNFLAHLGGYSWPPAETAKGHIFLCLSFREEFLNSVAKAIRYQEPYIYANNLPVAILNQHEELSNLVNGVEVRVTPFLEHARFVTKRKQVEASIQAFGKHTKSFADMYARILRNKFSASIRIWAPSDVKSKSFCKGQYKLRKIASPMQFADSEVSREADSAKWALVEGKNTVCLTTNDYKITEKRIPGAAVCLENADVYNAFRTAAMMLTTIIVIFISLKSCTAQVATCKDDNDFDVNPRWSNSAASIDVTPGQSIARTMVHYVQNDPQIKVLAYNDDPPNIPAKNRKSKAKGVLLIDKRQNDAAAWFVHTVPNFLAHLGGKAIRYQEPYIYANNLPADILNQHKELSNLVNGVEIRVTPFLEHARFVTKNAQVQANIQAFGKHSKSFADIYGRVLRNKLSGNIRIWAPSDAKSKSICKGQYKLQKIDSPIQFADNQVSREADSARWALVEGKNTVCLTTNDYKNSEKKVPGAAVCIENANVYNAFSQAASNVLPCNK
;
A
#
# COMPACT_ATOMS: atom_id res chain seq x y z
N MET A 1 -64.24 19.09 45.43
CA MET A 1 -63.10 18.26 44.99
C MET A 1 -62.77 18.63 43.55
N TYR A 2 -61.83 19.55 43.35
CA TYR A 2 -61.24 19.89 42.05
C TYR A 2 -59.73 19.80 42.26
N ILE A 3 -59.06 18.90 41.54
CA ILE A 3 -57.62 18.69 41.61
C ILE A 3 -56.99 19.57 40.53
N THR A 4 -56.37 20.67 40.96
CA THR A 4 -55.58 21.56 40.10
C THR A 4 -54.21 20.93 39.88
N ILE A 5 -53.94 20.46 38.65
CA ILE A 5 -52.62 20.00 38.25
C ILE A 5 -51.83 21.21 37.75
N ILE A 6 -50.84 21.65 38.53
CA ILE A 6 -49.86 22.65 38.12
C ILE A 6 -48.75 21.92 37.38
N LEU A 7 -48.66 22.13 36.07
CA LEU A 7 -47.54 21.70 35.24
C LEU A 7 -46.41 22.75 35.35
N ILE A 8 -45.36 22.45 36.11
CA ILE A 8 -44.14 23.25 36.14
C ILE A 8 -43.19 22.70 35.07
N LEU A 9 -43.07 23.41 33.95
CA LEU A 9 -42.02 23.20 32.95
C LEU A 9 -40.71 23.80 33.48
N ILE A 10 -39.87 22.98 34.09
CA ILE A 10 -38.49 23.35 34.42
C ILE A 10 -37.66 23.24 33.13
N SER A 11 -37.49 24.37 32.45
CA SER A 11 -36.43 24.54 31.47
C SER A 11 -35.08 24.55 32.20
N LEU A 12 -34.44 23.39 32.32
CA LEU A 12 -33.02 23.29 32.65
C LEU A 12 -32.21 23.88 31.50
N ASN A 13 -32.07 25.21 31.48
CA ASN A 13 -30.98 25.86 30.76
C ASN A 13 -29.69 25.43 31.47
N CYS A 14 -29.09 24.35 31.00
CA CYS A 14 -27.76 23.95 31.41
C CYS A 14 -26.80 25.06 30.96
N CYS A 15 -26.37 25.91 31.89
CA CYS A 15 -25.31 26.89 31.66
C CYS A 15 -24.00 26.14 31.40
N THR A 16 -23.82 25.62 30.19
CA THR A 16 -22.50 25.21 29.72
C THR A 16 -21.67 26.48 29.60
N ALA A 17 -20.57 26.57 30.35
CA ALA A 17 -19.58 27.63 30.16
C ALA A 17 -19.25 27.74 28.66
N GLN A 18 -19.29 28.96 28.12
CA GLN A 18 -19.09 29.22 26.70
C GLN A 18 -17.58 29.18 26.41
N VAL A 19 -17.10 28.02 25.95
CA VAL A 19 -15.68 27.77 25.66
C VAL A 19 -15.41 27.83 24.15
N ALA A 20 -14.25 28.33 23.73
CA ALA A 20 -13.81 28.37 22.33
C ALA A 20 -13.63 26.95 21.72
N THR A 21 -14.72 26.34 21.28
CA THR A 21 -14.74 24.97 20.74
C THR A 21 -15.66 24.88 19.52
N CYS A 22 -15.45 23.85 18.70
CA CYS A 22 -16.34 23.51 17.60
C CYS A 22 -17.71 23.06 18.13
N ARG A 23 -18.79 23.47 17.46
CA ARG A 23 -20.16 23.09 17.83
C ARG A 23 -20.89 22.36 16.71
N ASP A 24 -21.55 21.27 17.04
CA ASP A 24 -22.42 20.54 16.13
C ASP A 24 -23.81 21.22 15.97
N ASP A 25 -24.67 20.67 15.11
CA ASP A 25 -26.02 21.21 14.86
C ASP A 25 -26.91 21.19 16.13
N ALA A 26 -26.66 20.22 17.02
CA ALA A 26 -27.34 20.06 18.31
C ALA A 26 -26.77 20.98 19.42
N ASN A 27 -25.82 21.87 19.07
CA ASN A 27 -25.16 22.81 19.98
C ASN A 27 -24.26 22.15 21.04
N ASN A 28 -23.84 20.91 20.82
CA ASN A 28 -22.87 20.23 21.67
C ASN A 28 -21.45 20.68 21.29
N ASN A 29 -20.57 20.78 22.29
CA ASN A 29 -19.15 20.96 22.04
C ASN A 29 -18.59 19.65 21.47
N VAL A 30 -17.87 19.75 20.35
CA VAL A 30 -17.22 18.62 19.68
C VAL A 30 -15.74 18.91 19.44
N ASP A 31 -14.93 17.87 19.38
CA ASP A 31 -13.50 18.00 19.15
C ASP A 31 -13.16 18.43 17.73
N TRP A 32 -14.00 18.05 16.77
CA TRP A 32 -13.86 18.40 15.36
C TRP A 32 -15.17 18.15 14.62
N TYR A 33 -15.36 18.78 13.47
CA TYR A 33 -16.36 18.35 12.50
C TYR A 33 -15.95 18.74 11.07
N PHE A 34 -16.33 17.87 10.11
CA PHE A 34 -16.73 18.27 8.77
C PHE A 34 -18.26 18.35 8.84
N SER A 35 -18.91 19.39 8.32
CA SER A 35 -20.35 19.64 8.53
C SER A 35 -21.20 18.34 8.63
N GLY A 36 -21.55 17.95 9.86
CA GLY A 36 -22.27 16.71 10.23
C GLY A 36 -21.59 15.82 11.30
N PRO A 37 -22.26 15.45 12.41
CA PRO A 37 -21.74 14.52 13.42
C PRO A 37 -22.21 13.07 13.15
N ASN A 38 -21.62 12.41 12.14
CA ASN A 38 -21.47 10.94 12.03
C ASN A 38 -20.70 10.62 10.72
N PRO A 39 -20.07 9.45 10.59
CA PRO A 39 -19.09 9.17 9.55
C PRO A 39 -19.65 8.82 8.17
N ALA A 40 -20.91 9.19 7.92
CA ALA A 40 -21.52 9.21 6.60
C ALA A 40 -21.97 10.64 6.31
N TRP A 41 -21.82 11.10 5.07
CA TRP A 41 -22.40 12.39 4.66
C TRP A 41 -23.89 12.38 4.98
N ALA A 42 -24.35 13.38 5.72
CA ALA A 42 -25.74 13.56 6.09
C ALA A 42 -26.10 15.03 5.96
N ARG A 43 -27.34 15.33 5.59
CA ARG A 43 -27.84 16.71 5.53
C ARG A 43 -27.85 17.34 6.92
N SER A 44 -27.35 18.58 7.01
CA SER A 44 -27.46 19.41 8.22
C SER A 44 -28.92 19.65 8.62
N ALA A 45 -29.16 19.94 9.89
CA ALA A 45 -30.51 20.19 10.43
C ALA A 45 -31.17 21.46 9.86
N GLN A 46 -30.37 22.42 9.39
CA GLN A 46 -30.83 23.69 8.82
C GLN A 46 -29.98 24.05 7.59
N SER A 47 -30.50 24.97 6.76
CA SER A 47 -29.71 25.58 5.68
C SER A 47 -28.55 26.38 6.25
N ILE A 48 -27.43 26.42 5.52
CA ILE A 48 -26.28 27.29 5.87
C ILE A 48 -26.65 28.77 5.86
N GLU A 49 -27.72 29.17 5.15
CA GLU A 49 -28.21 30.54 5.13
C GLU A 49 -28.96 30.94 6.41
N SER A 50 -29.38 29.96 7.20
CA SER A 50 -30.07 30.21 8.47
C SER A 50 -29.12 30.86 9.47
N ASN A 51 -29.58 31.87 10.19
CA ASN A 51 -28.84 32.52 11.27
C ASN A 51 -28.89 31.74 12.60
N ASN A 52 -29.46 30.54 12.62
CA ASN A 52 -29.52 29.67 13.79
C ASN A 52 -29.63 28.18 13.38
N GLY A 53 -29.27 27.28 14.28
CA GLY A 53 -29.50 25.84 14.13
C GLY A 53 -28.49 25.11 13.24
N HIS A 54 -27.52 25.81 12.64
CA HIS A 54 -26.44 25.22 11.85
C HIS A 54 -25.10 25.27 12.60
N SER A 55 -24.34 24.17 12.61
CA SER A 55 -23.02 24.03 13.25
C SER A 55 -22.03 25.18 13.00
N ILE A 56 -21.87 25.59 11.74
CA ILE A 56 -21.06 26.77 11.35
C ILE A 56 -21.50 28.05 12.08
N VAL A 57 -22.79 28.33 12.11
CA VAL A 57 -23.33 29.53 12.78
C VAL A 57 -23.06 29.47 14.28
N ARG A 58 -23.31 28.31 14.90
CA ARG A 58 -23.07 28.09 16.32
C ARG A 58 -21.60 28.24 16.68
N THR A 59 -20.70 27.71 15.86
CA THR A 59 -19.25 27.79 16.05
C THR A 59 -18.76 29.23 15.87
N MET A 60 -19.30 29.98 14.91
CA MET A 60 -18.92 31.36 14.64
C MET A 60 -19.68 32.41 15.49
N ALA A 61 -20.54 31.99 16.43
CA ALA A 61 -21.36 32.89 17.25
C ALA A 61 -20.52 33.96 17.98
N HIS A 62 -19.38 33.57 18.54
CA HIS A 62 -18.45 34.47 19.26
C HIS A 62 -17.51 35.27 18.34
N PHE A 63 -17.59 35.05 17.04
CA PHE A 63 -16.88 35.84 16.03
C PHE A 63 -17.76 36.94 15.44
N VAL A 64 -19.06 36.65 15.25
CA VAL A 64 -20.04 37.58 14.68
C VAL A 64 -20.68 38.52 15.71
N ALA A 65 -20.53 38.21 17.00
CA ALA A 65 -21.00 39.01 18.13
C ALA A 65 -19.90 39.11 19.19
N GLU A 66 -19.93 40.19 19.98
CA GLU A 66 -18.89 40.46 20.96
C GLU A 66 -18.91 39.43 22.10
N ASN A 67 -17.74 38.89 22.43
CA ASN A 67 -17.53 38.06 23.60
C ASN A 67 -16.20 38.44 24.27
N GLN A 68 -16.26 38.89 25.52
CA GLN A 68 -15.09 39.38 26.24
C GLN A 68 -14.05 38.27 26.51
N ASN A 69 -14.50 37.02 26.62
CA ASN A 69 -13.65 35.87 26.93
C ASN A 69 -13.04 35.21 25.69
N ILE A 70 -13.51 35.54 24.48
CA ILE A 70 -13.03 34.90 23.24
C ILE A 70 -12.24 35.92 22.43
N LYS A 71 -10.99 35.57 22.10
CA LYS A 71 -10.11 36.35 21.25
C LYS A 71 -10.00 35.68 19.89
N VAL A 72 -9.84 36.48 18.85
CA VAL A 72 -9.97 36.02 17.48
C VAL A 72 -8.83 36.53 16.63
N LEU A 73 -8.47 35.73 15.64
CA LEU A 73 -7.62 36.11 14.51
C LEU A 73 -8.22 35.50 13.25
N ALA A 74 -8.60 36.34 12.30
CA ALA A 74 -9.25 35.91 11.07
C ALA A 74 -8.44 36.34 9.84
N TYR A 75 -8.39 35.43 8.87
CA TYR A 75 -7.56 35.56 7.69
C TYR A 75 -8.31 35.15 6.42
N SER A 76 -8.12 35.89 5.33
CA SER A 76 -8.75 35.63 4.02
C SER A 76 -8.06 36.41 2.90
N ASP A 77 -7.92 35.80 1.72
CA ASP A 77 -7.55 36.48 0.47
C ASP A 77 -8.70 37.30 -0.15
N ASP A 78 -9.94 37.02 0.24
CA ASP A 78 -11.13 37.75 -0.20
C ASP A 78 -12.07 37.95 1.00
N PRO A 79 -11.72 38.85 1.95
CA PRO A 79 -12.55 39.11 3.13
C PRO A 79 -13.83 39.89 2.78
N PRO A 80 -14.90 39.77 3.59
CA PRO A 80 -16.12 40.54 3.37
C PRO A 80 -15.86 42.05 3.47
N ASN A 81 -16.63 42.82 2.70
CA ASN A 81 -16.62 44.29 2.70
C ASN A 81 -15.27 44.94 2.33
N LEU A 82 -14.34 44.17 1.77
CA LEU A 82 -13.03 44.64 1.30
C LEU A 82 -12.77 44.08 -0.11
N PRO A 83 -11.98 44.77 -0.95
CA PRO A 83 -11.50 44.18 -2.19
C PRO A 83 -10.52 43.03 -1.88
N PRO A 84 -10.31 42.07 -2.81
CA PRO A 84 -9.34 41.00 -2.63
C PRO A 84 -7.98 41.51 -2.17
N ARG A 85 -7.41 40.84 -1.16
CA ARG A 85 -6.13 41.21 -0.54
C ARG A 85 -5.16 40.05 -0.67
N ASN A 86 -3.94 40.34 -1.08
CA ASN A 86 -2.88 39.34 -1.22
C ASN A 86 -3.31 38.16 -2.11
N GLU A 87 -3.68 38.45 -3.36
CA GLU A 87 -4.20 37.50 -4.38
C GLU A 87 -3.30 36.30 -4.67
N LYS A 88 -2.08 36.30 -4.14
CA LYS A 88 -1.17 35.14 -4.21
C LYS A 88 -1.59 34.05 -3.21
N SER A 89 -2.20 34.38 -2.09
CA SER A 89 -2.74 33.40 -1.14
C SER A 89 -4.18 33.02 -1.49
N LYS A 90 -4.58 31.82 -1.05
CA LYS A 90 -5.96 31.30 -1.15
C LYS A 90 -6.51 30.88 0.22
N ALA A 91 -5.82 31.28 1.27
CA ALA A 91 -6.07 30.82 2.64
C ALA A 91 -7.21 31.62 3.28
N LYS A 92 -8.18 30.91 3.85
CA LYS A 92 -9.31 31.50 4.57
C LYS A 92 -9.61 30.73 5.86
N GLY A 93 -9.85 31.45 6.96
CA GLY A 93 -10.14 30.82 8.25
C GLY A 93 -10.16 31.79 9.44
N VAL A 94 -10.48 31.23 10.60
CA VAL A 94 -10.61 31.94 11.88
C VAL A 94 -9.99 31.09 12.98
N LEU A 95 -9.19 31.71 13.84
CA LEU A 95 -8.80 31.16 15.14
C LEU A 95 -9.66 31.83 16.21
N LEU A 96 -10.33 31.01 17.03
CA LEU A 96 -11.01 31.45 18.24
C LEU A 96 -10.23 30.92 19.44
N ILE A 97 -9.93 31.77 20.41
CA ILE A 97 -9.07 31.44 21.55
C ILE A 97 -9.80 31.86 22.82
N ASP A 98 -9.99 30.91 23.72
CA ASP A 98 -10.55 31.16 25.04
C ASP A 98 -9.49 31.81 25.93
N ASN A 99 -9.78 32.99 26.43
CA ASN A 99 -8.89 33.76 27.29
C ASN A 99 -9.39 33.81 28.74
N SER A 100 -10.32 32.92 29.13
CA SER A 100 -10.85 32.77 30.50
C SER A 100 -10.08 31.73 31.34
N GLY A 101 -9.07 31.08 30.76
CA GLY A 101 -8.26 30.05 31.43
C GLY A 101 -8.68 28.61 31.12
N ALA A 102 -9.63 28.39 30.21
CA ALA A 102 -10.12 27.06 29.85
C ALA A 102 -9.14 26.21 29.00
N ASN A 103 -7.91 26.68 28.73
CA ASN A 103 -6.92 26.07 27.82
C ASN A 103 -7.54 25.65 26.48
N ALA A 104 -8.35 26.50 25.83
CA ALA A 104 -9.20 26.09 24.70
C ALA A 104 -9.09 27.02 23.50
N ALA A 105 -9.03 26.44 22.31
CA ALA A 105 -9.12 27.18 21.07
C ALA A 105 -9.82 26.36 19.98
N ALA A 106 -10.34 27.03 18.96
CA ALA A 106 -10.90 26.42 17.77
C ALA A 106 -10.22 26.99 16.52
N TRP A 107 -9.76 26.10 15.64
CA TRP A 107 -9.24 26.43 14.32
C TRP A 107 -10.27 26.10 13.24
N PHE A 108 -10.82 27.14 12.63
CA PHE A 108 -11.84 27.06 11.61
C PHE A 108 -11.25 27.39 10.23
N VAL A 109 -11.39 26.47 9.27
CA VAL A 109 -10.86 26.60 7.90
C VAL A 109 -12.00 26.48 6.90
N HIS A 110 -12.03 27.33 5.88
CA HIS A 110 -13.06 27.30 4.85
C HIS A 110 -12.54 27.69 3.46
N THR A 111 -13.42 27.60 2.46
CA THR A 111 -13.13 27.93 1.06
C THR A 111 -13.96 29.09 0.50
N VAL A 112 -14.92 29.59 1.27
CA VAL A 112 -15.90 30.60 0.84
C VAL A 112 -15.28 32.00 0.79
N PRO A 113 -15.26 32.68 -0.38
CA PRO A 113 -14.90 34.10 -0.47
C PRO A 113 -15.96 34.99 0.16
N LYS A 114 -15.58 36.18 0.63
CA LYS A 114 -16.46 37.18 1.28
C LYS A 114 -17.20 36.67 2.51
N PHE A 115 -16.69 35.63 3.15
CA PHE A 115 -17.18 35.04 4.40
C PHE A 115 -16.07 35.14 5.45
N LEU A 116 -16.26 35.61 6.68
CA LEU A 116 -17.45 36.14 7.37
C LEU A 116 -17.06 37.45 8.09
N SER A 117 -17.99 38.39 8.30
CA SER A 117 -17.65 39.70 8.88
C SER A 117 -17.53 39.62 10.41
N HIS A 118 -16.39 40.08 10.95
CA HIS A 118 -16.17 40.17 12.39
C HIS A 118 -17.09 41.23 13.00
N LEU A 119 -17.88 40.86 14.01
CA LEU A 119 -18.92 41.71 14.64
C LEU A 119 -20.02 42.22 13.68
N GLY A 120 -20.16 41.61 12.49
CA GLY A 120 -21.13 42.03 11.47
C GLY A 120 -22.43 41.24 11.44
N GLY A 121 -22.64 40.31 12.39
CA GLY A 121 -23.70 39.30 12.30
C GLY A 121 -23.39 38.19 11.30
N TYR A 122 -24.18 37.12 11.32
CA TYR A 122 -24.03 36.01 10.39
C TYR A 122 -24.60 36.35 9.01
N SER A 123 -23.82 36.15 7.95
CA SER A 123 -24.26 36.37 6.57
C SER A 123 -23.64 35.35 5.61
N TRP A 124 -24.46 34.78 4.73
CA TRP A 124 -24.01 33.89 3.65
C TRP A 124 -23.84 34.66 2.32
N PRO A 125 -22.69 34.54 1.62
CA PRO A 125 -22.51 35.12 0.29
C PRO A 125 -23.34 34.39 -0.77
N GLN A 126 -24.45 34.98 -1.21
CA GLN A 126 -25.42 34.37 -2.13
C GLN A 126 -24.81 33.93 -3.49
N THR A 127 -23.74 34.57 -3.95
CA THR A 127 -23.04 34.16 -5.18
C THR A 127 -22.33 32.81 -5.07
N GLU A 128 -22.14 32.31 -3.85
CA GLU A 128 -21.45 31.06 -3.56
C GLU A 128 -22.42 29.88 -3.36
N THR A 129 -23.75 30.12 -3.31
CA THR A 129 -24.76 29.06 -3.16
C THR A 129 -24.72 28.04 -4.30
N ALA A 130 -24.33 28.45 -5.50
CA ALA A 130 -24.22 27.55 -6.66
C ALA A 130 -22.93 26.70 -6.70
N LYS A 131 -22.03 26.86 -5.71
CA LYS A 131 -20.71 26.21 -5.70
C LYS A 131 -20.57 25.29 -4.49
N GLY A 132 -19.85 24.18 -4.68
CA GLY A 132 -19.40 23.32 -3.60
C GLY A 132 -18.38 24.06 -2.72
N HIS A 133 -18.55 23.96 -1.40
CA HIS A 133 -17.62 24.49 -0.42
C HIS A 133 -17.41 23.48 0.71
N ILE A 134 -16.26 23.59 1.37
CA ILE A 134 -15.92 22.76 2.52
C ILE A 134 -15.49 23.63 3.70
N PHE A 135 -15.87 23.17 4.89
CA PHE A 135 -15.54 23.74 6.18
C PHE A 135 -14.96 22.64 7.07
N LEU A 136 -13.96 23.01 7.86
CA LEU A 136 -13.37 22.16 8.88
C LEU A 136 -13.20 22.98 10.14
N CYS A 137 -13.68 22.46 11.26
CA CYS A 137 -13.39 23.00 12.58
C CYS A 137 -12.61 21.97 13.39
N LEU A 138 -11.54 22.41 14.05
CA LEU A 138 -10.73 21.62 14.98
C LEU A 138 -10.68 22.33 16.34
N SER A 139 -11.20 21.69 17.39
CA SER A 139 -10.98 22.12 18.77
C SER A 139 -9.59 21.65 19.19
N ILE A 140 -8.76 22.59 19.65
CA ILE A 140 -7.35 22.38 20.01
C ILE A 140 -7.07 23.00 21.38
N ASN A 141 -5.93 22.64 21.96
CA ASN A 141 -5.43 23.27 23.18
C ASN A 141 -4.52 24.46 22.84
N GLU A 142 -4.32 25.37 23.78
CA GLU A 142 -3.48 26.56 23.60
C GLU A 142 -2.03 26.19 23.26
N GLU A 143 -1.53 25.04 23.72
CA GLU A 143 -0.18 24.56 23.37
C GLU A 143 -0.01 24.34 21.86
N SER A 144 -1.10 24.07 21.13
CA SER A 144 -1.09 23.88 19.69
C SER A 144 -1.14 25.19 18.88
N LEU A 145 -1.30 26.36 19.53
CA LEU A 145 -1.44 27.64 18.84
C LEU A 145 -0.23 28.00 18.00
N ASN A 146 1.00 27.80 18.51
CA ASN A 146 2.21 28.09 17.74
C ASN A 146 2.33 27.18 16.51
N ALA A 147 1.98 25.91 16.66
CA ALA A 147 1.96 24.93 15.59
C ALA A 147 0.99 25.34 14.47
N VAL A 148 -0.24 25.70 14.83
CA VAL A 148 -1.27 26.13 13.89
C VAL A 148 -0.91 27.47 13.26
N ALA A 149 -0.48 28.45 14.06
CA ALA A 149 -0.07 29.76 13.58
C ALA A 149 1.05 29.65 12.54
N LYS A 150 2.06 28.83 12.80
CA LYS A 150 3.15 28.59 11.86
C LYS A 150 2.65 27.99 10.55
N ALA A 151 1.77 26.99 10.59
CA ALA A 151 1.16 26.41 9.38
C ALA A 151 0.36 27.45 8.58
N ILE A 152 -0.34 28.37 9.25
CA ILE A 152 -1.07 29.48 8.63
C ILE A 152 -0.09 30.49 8.00
N ARG A 153 0.97 30.90 8.71
CA ARG A 153 1.97 31.87 8.22
C ARG A 153 2.57 31.48 6.89
N TYR A 154 2.87 30.20 6.69
CA TYR A 154 3.45 29.71 5.44
C TYR A 154 2.52 29.84 4.24
N GLN A 155 1.22 30.09 4.45
CA GLN A 155 0.27 30.37 3.38
C GLN A 155 0.28 31.83 2.94
N GLU A 156 1.08 32.69 3.60
CA GLU A 156 1.12 34.14 3.37
C GLU A 156 -0.29 34.76 3.37
N PRO A 157 -1.15 34.52 4.38
CA PRO A 157 -2.51 35.03 4.35
C PRO A 157 -2.58 36.52 4.68
N TYR A 158 -3.69 37.16 4.34
CA TYR A 158 -4.03 38.50 4.84
C TYR A 158 -4.89 38.40 6.09
N ILE A 159 -4.46 39.02 7.20
CA ILE A 159 -5.21 39.09 8.46
C ILE A 159 -6.16 40.29 8.39
N TYR A 160 -7.46 40.04 8.44
CA TYR A 160 -8.48 41.10 8.30
C TYR A 160 -9.18 41.47 9.63
N ALA A 161 -9.06 40.63 10.66
CA ALA A 161 -9.50 40.93 12.00
C ALA A 161 -8.58 40.24 13.03
N SER A 162 -8.22 40.95 14.09
CA SER A 162 -7.46 40.40 15.21
C SER A 162 -7.70 41.25 16.46
N ASN A 163 -7.98 40.63 17.60
CA ASN A 163 -8.07 41.30 18.91
C ASN A 163 -7.26 40.56 19.99
N LEU A 164 -6.17 39.91 19.58
CA LEU A 164 -5.31 39.12 20.46
C LEU A 164 -4.60 40.01 21.49
N PRO A 165 -4.66 39.70 22.79
CA PRO A 165 -4.04 40.50 23.84
C PRO A 165 -2.51 40.33 23.86
N PRO A 166 -1.73 41.35 24.27
CA PRO A 166 -0.27 41.28 24.32
C PRO A 166 0.26 40.11 25.13
N GLU A 167 -0.41 39.73 26.22
CA GLU A 167 -0.03 38.61 27.09
C GLU A 167 0.02 37.30 26.30
N LEU A 168 -0.99 37.04 25.46
CA LEU A 168 -1.07 35.85 24.61
C LEU A 168 0.00 35.88 23.51
N LEU A 169 0.24 37.05 22.91
CA LEU A 169 1.26 37.20 21.86
C LEU A 169 2.68 36.99 22.39
N ASN A 170 2.95 37.42 23.63
CA ASN A 170 4.23 37.23 24.30
C ASN A 170 4.49 35.76 24.65
N GLN A 171 3.44 34.99 24.92
CA GLN A 171 3.53 33.55 25.18
C GLN A 171 3.70 32.72 23.89
N HIS A 172 3.10 33.16 22.78
CA HIS A 172 3.05 32.42 21.52
C HIS A 172 3.76 33.17 20.38
N ASN A 173 5.07 32.95 20.24
CA ASN A 173 5.87 33.68 19.25
C ASN A 173 5.39 33.51 17.78
N GLU A 174 4.89 32.33 17.40
CA GLU A 174 4.46 32.07 16.02
C GLU A 174 3.10 32.73 15.77
N LEU A 175 2.25 32.80 16.80
CA LEU A 175 1.00 33.54 16.76
C LEU A 175 1.23 35.05 16.66
N SER A 176 2.18 35.57 17.44
CA SER A 176 2.64 36.97 17.34
C SER A 176 3.18 37.29 15.95
N ASN A 177 4.05 36.43 15.42
CA ASN A 177 4.59 36.60 14.08
C ASN A 177 3.51 36.53 12.98
N LEU A 178 2.44 35.74 13.18
CA LEU A 178 1.30 35.69 12.27
C LEU A 178 0.49 36.99 12.33
N ALA A 179 0.13 37.42 13.54
CA ALA A 179 -0.69 38.61 13.77
C ALA A 179 0.00 39.90 13.28
N THR A 180 1.33 39.98 13.40
CA THR A 180 2.14 41.14 13.00
C THR A 180 2.69 41.04 11.58
N GLY A 181 2.48 39.93 10.86
CA GLY A 181 2.88 39.78 9.47
C GLY A 181 4.38 39.61 9.23
N VAL A 182 5.12 39.02 10.19
CA VAL A 182 6.57 38.80 10.06
C VAL A 182 6.87 37.85 8.89
N GLU A 183 7.69 38.32 7.95
CA GLU A 183 8.08 37.56 6.76
C GLU A 183 8.91 36.31 7.06
N ILE A 184 8.69 35.24 6.30
CA ILE A 184 9.51 34.03 6.33
C ILE A 184 10.72 34.21 5.39
N ARG A 185 11.91 34.31 5.99
CA ARG A 185 13.18 34.51 5.26
C ARG A 185 14.12 33.31 5.28
N ILE A 186 13.88 32.34 6.15
CA ILE A 186 14.78 31.20 6.40
C ILE A 186 14.21 29.93 5.77
N THR A 187 15.10 29.09 5.25
CA THR A 187 14.74 27.78 4.68
C THR A 187 14.68 26.69 5.76
N PRO A 188 13.81 25.66 5.61
CA PRO A 188 12.99 25.33 4.43
C PRO A 188 11.71 26.15 4.32
N PHE A 189 11.32 26.54 3.10
CA PHE A 189 10.04 27.23 2.79
C PHE A 189 8.81 26.29 2.81
N LEU A 190 8.90 25.22 3.59
CA LEU A 190 7.85 24.21 3.79
C LEU A 190 7.77 23.89 5.28
N GLU A 191 6.57 23.96 5.83
CA GLU A 191 6.27 23.57 7.21
C GLU A 191 5.46 22.28 7.23
N HIS A 192 5.73 21.45 8.24
CA HIS A 192 4.93 20.27 8.55
C HIS A 192 4.84 20.13 10.06
N THR A 193 3.62 20.15 10.57
CA THR A 193 3.34 20.09 12.00
C THR A 193 2.31 19.01 12.28
N LYS A 194 2.46 18.33 13.42
CA LYS A 194 1.52 17.32 13.90
C LYS A 194 0.91 17.79 15.20
N LEU A 195 -0.39 17.61 15.35
CA LEU A 195 -1.15 17.97 16.54
C LEU A 195 -2.32 16.99 16.72
N THR A 196 -2.93 17.02 17.89
CA THR A 196 -4.16 16.28 18.20
C THR A 196 -5.26 17.28 18.55
N THR A 197 -6.52 16.87 18.37
CA THR A 197 -7.64 17.64 18.90
C THR A 197 -7.59 17.68 20.43
N ARG A 198 -8.30 18.63 21.04
CA ARG A 198 -8.32 18.91 22.49
C ARG A 198 -8.39 17.67 23.37
N ASN A 199 -9.28 16.71 23.05
CA ASN A 199 -9.47 15.47 23.80
C ASN A 199 -8.75 14.25 23.19
N ASN A 200 -7.76 14.48 22.33
CA ASN A 200 -6.97 13.47 21.62
C ASN A 200 -7.80 12.48 20.77
N GLU A 201 -8.97 12.92 20.30
CA GLU A 201 -9.86 12.09 19.49
C GLU A 201 -9.28 11.84 18.09
N VAL A 202 -8.64 12.84 17.49
CA VAL A 202 -8.12 12.74 16.11
C VAL A 202 -6.71 13.32 15.96
N ASN A 203 -5.85 12.59 15.24
CA ASN A 203 -4.55 13.09 14.81
C ASN A 203 -4.71 14.01 13.59
N VAL A 204 -4.02 15.16 13.64
CA VAL A 204 -4.02 16.16 12.59
C VAL A 204 -2.59 16.44 12.13
N GLU A 205 -2.37 16.45 10.83
CA GLU A 205 -1.13 16.93 10.22
C GLU A 205 -1.40 18.19 9.40
N ALA A 206 -0.78 19.31 9.75
CA ALA A 206 -0.87 20.56 9.02
C ALA A 206 0.42 20.80 8.21
N PHE A 207 0.24 21.11 6.93
CA PHE A 207 1.32 21.43 6.00
C PHE A 207 1.17 22.88 5.56
N GLY A 208 2.27 23.63 5.60
CA GLY A 208 2.35 25.00 5.08
C GLY A 208 3.37 25.08 3.95
N LYS A 209 3.03 25.80 2.88
CA LYS A 209 3.89 26.00 1.71
C LYS A 209 3.94 27.48 1.34
N HIS A 210 5.13 28.06 1.40
CA HIS A 210 5.40 29.45 1.03
C HIS A 210 5.66 29.60 -0.49
N THR A 211 5.44 30.78 -1.07
CA THR A 211 5.62 31.07 -2.51
C THR A 211 7.02 30.69 -3.01
N LYS A 212 8.05 30.89 -2.16
CA LYS A 212 9.47 30.59 -2.45
C LYS A 212 9.82 29.10 -2.46
N SER A 213 8.90 28.20 -2.11
CA SER A 213 9.15 26.75 -2.10
C SER A 213 9.19 26.11 -3.49
N TYR A 214 8.47 26.69 -4.46
CA TYR A 214 8.23 26.12 -5.79
C TYR A 214 7.74 24.65 -5.78
N ALA A 215 7.14 24.22 -4.66
CA ALA A 215 6.72 22.85 -4.45
C ALA A 215 5.29 22.61 -4.95
N ASP A 216 5.06 21.44 -5.55
CA ASP A 216 3.71 20.97 -5.83
C ASP A 216 3.09 20.41 -4.54
N MET A 217 1.91 20.91 -4.15
CA MET A 217 1.26 20.53 -2.88
C MET A 217 0.96 19.02 -2.84
N TYR A 218 0.51 18.44 -3.95
CA TYR A 218 0.10 17.04 -3.94
C TYR A 218 1.30 16.12 -4.19
N GLU A 219 2.11 16.41 -5.20
CA GLU A 219 3.21 15.55 -5.62
C GLU A 219 4.43 15.63 -4.70
N ARG A 220 4.86 16.83 -4.30
CA ARG A 220 6.10 17.05 -3.55
C ARG A 220 5.88 17.21 -2.06
N VAL A 221 4.75 17.79 -1.63
CA VAL A 221 4.43 17.93 -0.22
C VAL A 221 3.72 16.66 0.25
N LEU A 222 2.43 16.49 -0.06
CA LEU A 222 1.62 15.38 0.46
C LEU A 222 2.20 14.00 0.12
N ARG A 223 2.34 13.65 -1.16
CA ARG A 223 2.78 12.30 -1.58
C ARG A 223 4.15 11.90 -1.05
N LYS A 224 5.13 12.82 -1.04
CA LYS A 224 6.49 12.51 -0.58
C LYS A 224 6.62 12.56 0.95
N LYS A 225 6.07 13.58 1.61
CA LYS A 225 6.15 13.72 3.08
C LYS A 225 5.34 12.64 3.78
N LEU A 226 4.15 12.34 3.27
CA LEU A 226 3.33 11.26 3.82
C LEU A 226 3.77 9.89 3.32
N SER A 227 4.61 9.79 2.28
CA SER A 227 5.06 8.51 1.71
C SER A 227 3.87 7.56 1.49
N ALA A 228 2.85 8.07 0.80
CA ALA A 228 1.58 7.39 0.65
C ALA A 228 0.98 7.67 -0.73
N ARG A 229 0.06 6.79 -1.16
CA ARG A 229 -0.68 6.99 -2.41
C ARG A 229 -1.76 8.05 -2.18
N ILE A 230 -1.93 8.96 -3.13
CA ILE A 230 -2.85 10.09 -3.00
C ILE A 230 -3.91 10.04 -4.10
N LYS A 231 -5.18 10.16 -3.74
CA LYS A 231 -6.26 10.52 -4.68
C LYS A 231 -6.61 12.00 -4.52
N ILE A 232 -6.78 12.74 -5.61
CA ILE A 232 -6.93 14.20 -5.60
C ILE A 232 -8.30 14.60 -6.16
N TRP A 233 -9.02 15.43 -5.41
CA TRP A 233 -10.15 16.22 -5.88
C TRP A 233 -9.77 17.70 -5.88
N ALA A 234 -9.36 18.21 -7.04
CA ALA A 234 -9.06 19.64 -7.24
C ALA A 234 -9.07 19.97 -8.73
N PRO A 235 -9.30 21.24 -9.12
CA PRO A 235 -9.09 21.69 -10.50
C PRO A 235 -7.68 21.34 -10.99
N SER A 236 -7.55 20.87 -12.23
CA SER A 236 -6.25 20.44 -12.78
C SER A 236 -6.06 20.87 -14.23
N ASP A 237 -4.81 21.09 -14.63
CA ASP A 237 -4.45 21.38 -16.02
C ASP A 237 -4.04 20.12 -16.81
N VAL A 238 -3.84 20.25 -18.13
CA VAL A 238 -3.47 19.14 -19.03
C VAL A 238 -2.06 18.59 -18.72
N ARG A 239 -1.18 19.40 -18.13
CA ARG A 239 0.20 19.03 -17.76
C ARG A 239 0.26 18.27 -16.43
N SER A 240 -0.68 18.54 -15.53
CA SER A 240 -0.88 17.88 -14.24
C SER A 240 -1.55 16.50 -14.39
N LYS A 241 -0.74 15.54 -14.82
CA LYS A 241 -1.13 14.14 -15.06
C LYS A 241 -1.06 13.31 -13.78
N SER A 242 -1.91 12.28 -13.69
CA SER A 242 -1.75 11.26 -12.65
C SER A 242 -0.39 10.56 -12.77
N ILE A 243 0.22 10.26 -11.63
CA ILE A 243 1.53 9.62 -11.52
C ILE A 243 1.29 8.18 -11.07
N CYS A 244 1.32 7.25 -12.02
CA CYS A 244 1.12 5.81 -11.78
C CYS A 244 2.46 5.04 -11.68
N LYS A 245 3.58 5.76 -11.53
CA LYS A 245 4.94 5.21 -11.45
C LYS A 245 5.49 5.31 -10.03
N GLY A 246 6.26 4.31 -9.62
CA GLY A 246 6.90 4.26 -8.29
C GLY A 246 5.99 3.68 -7.19
N GLN A 247 6.50 3.63 -5.95
CA GLN A 247 5.81 3.03 -4.80
C GLN A 247 4.54 3.80 -4.38
N TYR A 248 4.54 5.12 -4.56
CA TYR A 248 3.46 6.03 -4.14
C TYR A 248 2.83 6.72 -5.35
N HIS A 249 1.61 6.31 -5.68
CA HIS A 249 0.83 6.83 -6.81
C HIS A 249 0.19 8.18 -6.47
N LEU A 250 -0.09 8.98 -7.50
CA LEU A 250 -0.88 10.20 -7.43
C LEU A 250 -2.00 10.11 -8.48
N ARG A 251 -3.26 10.03 -8.07
CA ARG A 251 -4.40 9.79 -8.98
C ARG A 251 -5.43 10.90 -8.85
N LYS A 252 -6.01 11.33 -9.96
CA LYS A 252 -7.14 12.27 -9.93
C LYS A 252 -8.44 11.48 -9.74
N ILE A 253 -9.34 12.01 -8.92
CA ILE A 253 -10.68 11.46 -8.76
C ILE A 253 -11.49 11.80 -10.03
N ALA A 254 -12.40 10.94 -10.47
CA ALA A 254 -13.26 11.24 -11.62
C ALA A 254 -14.37 12.21 -11.21
N SER A 255 -14.70 13.16 -12.08
CA SER A 255 -15.86 14.06 -11.94
C SER A 255 -17.02 13.51 -12.79
N PRO A 256 -18.28 13.56 -12.33
CA PRO A 256 -18.72 14.02 -11.00
C PRO A 256 -18.50 12.97 -9.89
N ILE A 257 -18.52 13.41 -8.63
CA ILE A 257 -18.67 12.55 -7.44
C ILE A 257 -20.12 12.56 -6.96
N GLN A 258 -20.46 11.65 -6.06
CA GLN A 258 -21.75 11.58 -5.37
C GLN A 258 -21.55 11.83 -3.87
N LEU A 259 -22.31 12.76 -3.31
CA LEU A 259 -22.34 13.07 -1.87
C LEU A 259 -23.80 13.04 -1.41
N ASP A 260 -24.17 12.07 -0.58
CA ASP A 260 -25.54 11.92 -0.03
C ASP A 260 -26.67 12.02 -1.10
N GLY A 261 -26.42 11.45 -2.28
CA GLY A 261 -27.34 11.47 -3.42
C GLY A 261 -27.19 12.66 -4.38
N ASP A 262 -26.45 13.69 -4.00
CA ASP A 262 -26.22 14.88 -4.82
C ASP A 262 -24.96 14.74 -5.70
N GLN A 263 -25.10 15.08 -6.99
CA GLN A 263 -23.98 15.07 -7.94
C GLN A 263 -23.14 16.34 -7.80
N VAL A 264 -21.85 16.17 -7.53
CA VAL A 264 -20.91 17.30 -7.45
C VAL A 264 -19.91 17.24 -8.59
N HIS A 265 -19.92 18.27 -9.42
CA HIS A 265 -18.97 18.46 -10.50
C HIS A 265 -17.76 19.25 -10.02
N ARG A 266 -16.56 18.78 -10.37
CA ARG A 266 -15.28 19.44 -10.03
C ARG A 266 -15.24 20.91 -10.46
N GLU A 267 -15.86 21.24 -11.58
CA GLU A 267 -15.88 22.58 -12.15
C GLU A 267 -16.77 23.55 -11.37
N ALA A 268 -17.72 23.01 -10.60
CA ALA A 268 -18.64 23.75 -9.75
C ALA A 268 -18.28 23.60 -8.26
N ASP A 269 -17.11 23.08 -7.93
CA ASP A 269 -16.68 22.84 -6.55
C ASP A 269 -15.41 23.63 -6.21
N SER A 270 -15.52 24.55 -5.27
CA SER A 270 -14.41 25.35 -4.75
C SER A 270 -13.57 24.56 -3.74
N ALA A 271 -14.11 23.46 -3.18
CA ALA A 271 -13.39 22.59 -2.27
C ALA A 271 -12.28 21.82 -2.97
N LYS A 272 -11.16 21.65 -2.27
CA LYS A 272 -10.01 20.92 -2.79
C LYS A 272 -9.52 19.99 -1.69
N TRP A 273 -9.47 18.70 -1.97
CA TRP A 273 -9.13 17.71 -0.97
C TRP A 273 -8.42 16.51 -1.57
N ALA A 274 -7.77 15.74 -0.72
CA ALA A 274 -7.03 14.55 -1.10
C ALA A 274 -7.21 13.41 -0.10
N LEU A 275 -7.29 12.18 -0.61
CA LEU A 275 -7.31 10.96 0.20
C LEU A 275 -5.91 10.35 0.24
N VAL A 276 -5.45 10.02 1.44
CA VAL A 276 -4.15 9.37 1.68
C VAL A 276 -4.39 7.88 1.91
N GLU A 277 -4.21 7.07 0.86
CA GLU A 277 -4.50 5.65 0.90
C GLU A 277 -3.51 4.90 1.81
N GLY A 278 -4.04 4.03 2.67
CA GLY A 278 -3.25 3.25 3.63
C GLY A 278 -2.93 3.99 4.94
N LYS A 279 -3.44 5.21 5.13
CA LYS A 279 -3.31 5.99 6.36
C LYS A 279 -4.63 6.49 6.94
N ASN A 280 -5.77 6.15 6.34
CA ASN A 280 -7.09 6.62 6.78
C ASN A 280 -7.18 8.15 6.93
N THR A 281 -6.45 8.90 6.08
CA THR A 281 -6.32 10.35 6.21
C THR A 281 -7.00 11.09 5.07
N VAL A 282 -7.74 12.14 5.39
CA VAL A 282 -8.29 13.12 4.42
C VAL A 282 -7.61 14.45 4.62
N CYS A 283 -7.10 15.04 3.53
CA CYS A 283 -6.44 16.34 3.55
C CYS A 283 -7.28 17.39 2.82
N LEU A 284 -7.66 18.47 3.51
CA LEU A 284 -8.16 19.68 2.87
C LEU A 284 -7.02 20.54 2.39
N THR A 285 -7.11 21.09 1.20
CA THR A 285 -6.02 21.84 0.58
C THR A 285 -6.49 23.18 0.02
N THR A 286 -5.60 24.16 -0.07
CA THR A 286 -5.92 25.46 -0.69
C THR A 286 -5.46 25.57 -2.14
N ASN A 287 -4.50 24.75 -2.58
CA ASN A 287 -3.94 24.79 -3.93
C ASN A 287 -4.71 23.92 -4.94
N ASP A 288 -4.85 24.43 -6.17
CA ASP A 288 -5.27 23.61 -7.31
C ASP A 288 -4.17 22.59 -7.68
N TYR A 289 -4.51 21.56 -8.45
CA TYR A 289 -3.52 20.66 -9.03
C TYR A 289 -3.09 21.14 -10.42
N LYS A 290 -2.49 22.33 -10.49
CA LYS A 290 -2.01 22.98 -11.72
C LYS A 290 -0.51 23.27 -11.64
N THR A 291 0.17 23.32 -12.79
CA THR A 291 1.62 23.57 -12.84
C THR A 291 1.98 24.96 -12.30
N THR A 292 1.10 25.95 -12.52
CA THR A 292 1.25 27.34 -12.05
C THR A 292 1.19 27.47 -10.53
N GLU A 293 0.50 26.54 -9.86
CA GLU A 293 0.30 26.56 -8.40
C GLU A 293 1.59 26.28 -7.61
N LYS A 294 2.67 25.83 -8.26
CA LYS A 294 3.97 25.66 -7.61
C LYS A 294 4.48 26.95 -6.98
N ARG A 295 4.13 28.11 -7.57
CA ARG A 295 4.51 29.46 -7.10
C ARG A 295 3.45 30.11 -6.20
N ILE A 296 2.31 29.47 -6.01
CA ILE A 296 1.22 29.96 -5.17
C ILE A 296 1.41 29.34 -3.77
N PRO A 297 1.48 30.12 -2.69
CA PRO A 297 1.48 29.57 -1.34
C PRO A 297 0.20 28.78 -1.06
N GLY A 298 0.22 27.96 -0.02
CA GLY A 298 -0.97 27.20 0.37
C GLY A 298 -0.70 26.20 1.48
N ALA A 299 -1.74 25.46 1.86
CA ALA A 299 -1.66 24.48 2.92
C ALA A 299 -2.41 23.20 2.60
N ALA A 300 -2.14 22.19 3.42
CA ALA A 300 -2.99 21.04 3.57
C ALA A 300 -3.23 20.74 5.05
N VAL A 301 -4.48 20.60 5.47
CA VAL A 301 -4.86 20.16 6.82
C VAL A 301 -5.40 18.74 6.71
N CYS A 302 -4.66 17.78 7.23
CA CYS A 302 -4.90 16.35 7.10
C CYS A 302 -5.42 15.77 8.41
N VAL A 303 -6.57 15.09 8.35
CA VAL A 303 -7.28 14.51 9.50
C VAL A 303 -7.24 13.00 9.37
N GLU A 304 -6.67 12.31 10.35
CA GLU A 304 -6.58 10.84 10.39
C GLU A 304 -7.80 10.25 11.10
N ASN A 305 -8.80 9.85 10.32
CA ASN A 305 -10.02 9.27 10.84
C ASN A 305 -10.58 8.29 9.81
N VAL A 306 -10.65 6.99 10.17
CA VAL A 306 -11.11 5.90 9.29
C VAL A 306 -12.50 6.14 8.71
N ASN A 307 -13.33 6.74 9.53
CA ASN A 307 -14.73 6.96 9.34
C ASN A 307 -14.95 8.09 8.31
N VAL A 308 -14.28 9.23 8.50
CA VAL A 308 -14.22 10.33 7.50
C VAL A 308 -13.58 9.86 6.20
N TYR A 309 -12.46 9.12 6.29
CA TYR A 309 -11.79 8.59 5.11
C TYR A 309 -12.73 7.71 4.28
N ASN A 310 -13.49 6.83 4.92
CA ASN A 310 -14.46 5.97 4.24
C ASN A 310 -15.58 6.77 3.56
N ALA A 311 -16.10 7.83 4.19
CA ALA A 311 -17.09 8.72 3.60
C ALA A 311 -16.59 9.37 2.30
N PHE A 312 -15.39 9.99 2.35
CA PHE A 312 -14.77 10.59 1.17
C PHE A 312 -14.36 9.55 0.12
N ASN A 313 -13.89 8.37 0.55
CA ASN A 313 -13.49 7.30 -0.35
C ASN A 313 -14.69 6.68 -1.08
N THR A 314 -15.87 6.63 -0.43
CA THR A 314 -17.14 6.21 -1.04
C THR A 314 -17.59 7.20 -2.13
N ALA A 315 -17.43 8.50 -1.88
CA ALA A 315 -17.65 9.52 -2.90
C ALA A 315 -16.62 9.42 -4.05
N ALA A 316 -15.39 9.02 -3.72
CA ALA A 316 -14.24 8.92 -4.63
C ALA A 316 -13.96 7.50 -5.19
N VAL A 317 -14.99 6.63 -5.26
CA VAL A 317 -14.84 5.25 -5.75
C VAL A 317 -14.33 5.22 -7.18
N ASN A 318 -14.82 6.14 -8.01
CA ASN A 318 -14.35 6.32 -9.37
C ASN A 318 -13.06 7.13 -9.35
N VAL A 319 -11.93 6.45 -9.20
CA VAL A 319 -10.67 6.99 -9.69
C VAL A 319 -10.60 6.76 -11.19
N VAL A 320 -10.06 7.76 -11.85
CA VAL A 320 -9.64 7.74 -13.24
C VAL A 320 -9.06 6.32 -13.59
N ALA A 321 -9.84 5.49 -14.33
CA ALA A 321 -9.47 4.21 -15.00
C ALA A 321 -9.44 4.21 -16.57
N CYS A 322 -8.48 3.46 -17.14
CA CYS A 322 -8.07 3.34 -18.56
C CYS A 322 -9.06 2.54 -19.46
N ASN A 323 -9.56 3.09 -20.57
CA ASN A 323 -10.49 2.39 -21.50
C ASN A 323 -9.81 1.27 -22.32
N MET A 324 -9.80 0.05 -21.78
CA MET A 324 -9.19 -1.15 -22.37
C MET A 324 -9.90 -2.42 -21.89
N ILE A 325 -9.95 -3.45 -22.74
CA ILE A 325 -10.37 -4.81 -22.38
C ILE A 325 -9.28 -5.80 -22.78
N PHE A 326 -8.85 -6.66 -21.84
CA PHE A 326 -8.13 -7.90 -22.14
C PHE A 326 -9.09 -9.09 -22.05
N VAL A 327 -8.95 -10.03 -22.98
CA VAL A 327 -9.54 -11.36 -22.86
C VAL A 327 -8.44 -12.39 -23.04
N TYR A 328 -8.39 -13.38 -22.18
CA TYR A 328 -7.55 -14.55 -22.31
C TYR A 328 -8.42 -15.81 -22.36
N LYS A 329 -8.21 -16.65 -23.37
CA LYS A 329 -8.88 -17.92 -23.54
C LYS A 329 -7.86 -19.03 -23.23
N PRO A 330 -8.00 -19.80 -22.14
CA PRO A 330 -7.05 -20.85 -21.78
C PRO A 330 -7.09 -22.05 -22.75
N PRO A 331 -6.01 -22.84 -22.88
CA PRO A 331 -6.00 -24.06 -23.69
C PRO A 331 -7.12 -25.04 -23.27
N ASN A 332 -7.70 -25.74 -24.24
CA ASN A 332 -8.76 -26.74 -24.04
C ASN A 332 -10.05 -26.23 -23.38
N GLN A 333 -10.27 -24.91 -23.34
CA GLN A 333 -11.48 -24.29 -22.79
C GLN A 333 -12.12 -23.34 -23.79
N ILE A 334 -13.45 -23.20 -23.75
CA ILE A 334 -14.20 -22.14 -24.46
C ILE A 334 -14.61 -20.99 -23.52
N SER A 335 -14.59 -21.25 -22.21
CA SER A 335 -14.72 -20.22 -21.18
C SER A 335 -13.47 -19.33 -21.19
N THR A 336 -13.66 -18.03 -21.03
CA THR A 336 -12.56 -17.05 -21.07
C THR A 336 -12.42 -16.31 -19.77
N LYS A 337 -11.22 -15.79 -19.55
CA LYS A 337 -10.90 -14.84 -18.50
C LYS A 337 -10.90 -13.45 -19.11
N ILE A 338 -11.57 -12.50 -18.47
CA ILE A 338 -11.69 -11.12 -18.92
C ILE A 338 -11.15 -10.19 -17.85
N MET A 339 -10.46 -9.15 -18.30
CA MET A 339 -10.06 -8.02 -17.47
C MET A 339 -10.55 -6.76 -18.15
N LYS A 340 -11.40 -6.02 -17.43
CA LYS A 340 -12.01 -4.79 -17.91
C LYS A 340 -11.28 -3.58 -17.34
N SER A 341 -11.37 -2.48 -18.05
CA SER A 341 -11.08 -1.15 -17.52
C SER A 341 -11.82 -0.89 -16.21
N GLY A 342 -11.10 -0.51 -15.16
CA GLY A 342 -11.68 -0.21 -13.85
C GLY A 342 -10.63 0.26 -12.84
N PRO A 343 -11.04 0.66 -11.63
CA PRO A 343 -10.14 1.15 -10.57
C PRO A 343 -9.20 0.07 -10.01
N ASN A 344 -9.55 -1.22 -10.17
CA ASN A 344 -8.74 -2.38 -9.80
C ASN A 344 -8.91 -3.49 -10.86
N PRO A 345 -8.27 -3.38 -12.04
CA PRO A 345 -8.40 -4.37 -13.09
C PRO A 345 -7.77 -5.70 -12.66
N ALA A 346 -8.61 -6.73 -12.55
CA ALA A 346 -8.23 -8.10 -12.24
C ALA A 346 -8.79 -9.07 -13.28
N TRP A 347 -8.21 -10.25 -13.37
CA TRP A 347 -8.78 -11.35 -14.16
C TRP A 347 -10.04 -11.87 -13.47
N GLY A 348 -11.15 -11.94 -14.20
CA GLY A 348 -12.37 -12.61 -13.79
C GLY A 348 -12.90 -13.50 -14.90
N ASN A 349 -13.92 -14.31 -14.61
CA ASN A 349 -14.57 -15.11 -15.65
C ASN A 349 -15.44 -14.24 -16.56
N SER A 350 -15.41 -14.52 -17.86
CA SER A 350 -16.40 -13.98 -18.79
C SER A 350 -17.77 -14.58 -18.51
N VAL A 351 -18.82 -13.77 -18.69
CA VAL A 351 -20.22 -14.18 -18.50
C VAL A 351 -20.66 -15.20 -19.56
N ARG A 352 -20.02 -15.20 -20.73
CA ARG A 352 -20.31 -16.10 -21.84
C ARG A 352 -19.01 -16.73 -22.35
N SER A 353 -19.13 -17.88 -22.99
CA SER A 353 -18.03 -18.54 -23.71
C SER A 353 -17.67 -17.78 -25.00
N ILE A 354 -16.46 -18.02 -25.51
CA ILE A 354 -15.90 -17.28 -26.65
C ILE A 354 -16.59 -17.58 -27.98
N ASP A 355 -17.25 -18.73 -28.11
CA ASP A 355 -18.02 -19.15 -29.29
C ASP A 355 -19.39 -18.48 -29.39
N ASN A 356 -19.80 -17.73 -28.37
CA ASN A 356 -21.07 -17.01 -28.35
C ASN A 356 -20.92 -15.56 -28.88
N ALA A 357 -21.74 -15.17 -29.86
CA ALA A 357 -21.72 -13.81 -30.43
C ALA A 357 -22.03 -12.69 -29.42
N GLN A 358 -22.72 -13.00 -28.31
CA GLN A 358 -23.01 -12.05 -27.23
C GLN A 358 -21.84 -11.90 -26.24
N HIS A 359 -20.74 -12.63 -26.44
CA HIS A 359 -19.49 -12.42 -25.72
C HIS A 359 -18.91 -11.02 -25.98
N SER A 360 -18.04 -10.53 -25.10
CA SER A 360 -17.44 -9.19 -25.20
C SER A 360 -16.71 -8.95 -26.53
N ILE A 361 -16.06 -9.98 -27.07
CA ILE A 361 -15.40 -9.95 -28.38
C ILE A 361 -16.43 -9.81 -29.50
N GLY A 362 -17.48 -10.65 -29.51
CA GLY A 362 -18.55 -10.58 -30.52
C GLY A 362 -19.29 -9.24 -30.52
N ARG A 363 -19.53 -8.66 -29.33
CA ARG A 363 -20.09 -7.30 -29.18
C ARG A 363 -19.14 -6.22 -29.71
N THR A 364 -17.85 -6.32 -29.41
CA THR A 364 -16.84 -5.36 -29.91
C THR A 364 -16.75 -5.38 -31.43
N LEU A 365 -16.83 -6.57 -32.02
CA LEU A 365 -16.71 -6.79 -33.46
C LEU A 365 -18.05 -6.82 -34.18
N ALA A 366 -19.17 -6.49 -33.53
CA ALA A 366 -20.51 -6.55 -34.12
C ALA A 366 -20.59 -5.74 -35.42
N HIS A 367 -20.03 -4.53 -35.43
CA HIS A 367 -20.00 -3.65 -36.60
C HIS A 367 -18.96 -4.04 -37.67
N PHE A 368 -18.13 -5.05 -37.40
CA PHE A 368 -17.21 -5.63 -38.38
C PHE A 368 -17.83 -6.85 -39.08
N VAL A 369 -18.61 -7.66 -38.34
CA VAL A 369 -19.31 -8.84 -38.88
C VAL A 369 -20.69 -8.53 -39.45
N GLN A 370 -21.26 -7.38 -39.12
CA GLN A 370 -22.48 -6.84 -39.70
C GLN A 370 -22.18 -5.48 -40.31
N ASN A 371 -22.74 -5.19 -41.48
CA ASN A 371 -22.51 -3.92 -42.13
C ASN A 371 -23.14 -2.78 -41.30
N ASN A 372 -22.31 -1.83 -40.87
CA ASN A 372 -22.76 -0.59 -40.23
C ASN A 372 -22.25 0.61 -41.04
N PRO A 373 -23.12 1.46 -41.61
CA PRO A 373 -22.69 2.59 -42.41
C PRO A 373 -21.85 3.62 -41.63
N GLU A 374 -21.98 3.65 -40.31
CA GLU A 374 -21.31 4.59 -39.39
C GLU A 374 -19.95 4.12 -38.87
N ILE A 375 -19.60 2.85 -39.04
CA ILE A 375 -18.30 2.31 -38.60
C ILE A 375 -17.52 1.83 -39.82
N LYS A 376 -16.31 2.36 -39.99
CA LYS A 376 -15.37 1.97 -41.04
C LYS A 376 -14.29 1.08 -40.46
N VAL A 377 -13.84 0.12 -41.26
CA VAL A 377 -13.00 -0.97 -40.80
C VAL A 377 -11.78 -1.14 -41.68
N LEU A 378 -10.68 -1.54 -41.07
CA LEU A 378 -9.49 -2.07 -41.70
C LEU A 378 -9.07 -3.30 -40.91
N ALA A 379 -9.02 -4.45 -41.55
CA ALA A 379 -8.67 -5.72 -40.91
C ALA A 379 -7.46 -6.35 -41.58
N TYR A 380 -6.58 -6.89 -40.74
CA TYR A 380 -5.32 -7.48 -41.16
C TYR A 380 -5.05 -8.79 -40.44
N SER A 381 -4.48 -9.76 -41.15
CA SER A 381 -4.14 -11.09 -40.63
C SER A 381 -3.21 -11.81 -41.60
N ASP A 382 -2.24 -12.55 -41.08
CA ASP A 382 -1.44 -13.53 -41.83
C ASP A 382 -2.23 -14.80 -42.21
N ASP A 383 -3.33 -15.06 -41.52
CA ASP A 383 -4.19 -16.22 -41.75
C ASP A 383 -5.69 -15.85 -41.58
N PRO A 384 -6.26 -15.06 -42.52
CA PRO A 384 -7.67 -14.68 -42.50
C PRO A 384 -8.60 -15.85 -42.92
N PRO A 385 -9.81 -15.95 -42.37
CA PRO A 385 -10.73 -17.02 -42.74
C PRO A 385 -11.21 -16.89 -44.19
N ASN A 386 -11.44 -18.02 -44.85
CA ASN A 386 -11.99 -18.15 -46.20
C ASN A 386 -11.15 -17.50 -47.32
N ILE A 387 -9.88 -17.15 -47.05
CA ILE A 387 -8.96 -16.57 -48.03
C ILE A 387 -7.63 -17.33 -47.95
N PRO A 388 -7.03 -17.76 -49.08
CA PRO A 388 -5.72 -18.40 -49.04
C PRO A 388 -4.65 -17.52 -48.40
N THR A 389 -3.76 -18.13 -47.60
CA THR A 389 -2.65 -17.42 -46.95
C THR A 389 -1.71 -16.80 -47.98
N LYS A 390 -1.69 -15.46 -48.10
CA LYS A 390 -0.87 -14.73 -49.09
C LYS A 390 0.38 -14.06 -48.53
N ASN A 391 0.54 -13.95 -47.21
CA ASN A 391 1.69 -13.28 -46.58
C ASN A 391 2.25 -14.07 -45.40
N GLN A 392 3.27 -14.90 -45.68
CA GLN A 392 3.97 -15.66 -44.65
C GLN A 392 5.06 -14.85 -43.92
N LYS A 393 5.25 -13.56 -44.27
CA LYS A 393 6.30 -12.75 -43.65
C LYS A 393 5.89 -12.30 -42.26
N SER A 394 4.63 -11.92 -42.04
CA SER A 394 4.14 -11.40 -40.75
C SER A 394 3.33 -12.43 -39.95
N LYS A 395 3.15 -12.18 -38.65
CA LYS A 395 2.32 -12.98 -37.73
C LYS A 395 1.20 -12.15 -37.06
N THR A 396 0.98 -10.94 -37.55
CA THR A 396 0.14 -9.94 -36.89
C THR A 396 -1.31 -10.03 -37.34
N LYS A 397 -2.23 -9.88 -36.39
CA LYS A 397 -3.68 -9.98 -36.62
C LYS A 397 -4.43 -8.91 -35.83
N GLY A 398 -5.43 -8.30 -36.44
CA GLY A 398 -6.23 -7.28 -35.79
C GLY A 398 -7.23 -6.58 -36.69
N VAL A 399 -8.03 -5.73 -36.06
CA VAL A 399 -9.08 -4.92 -36.69
C VAL A 399 -9.00 -3.51 -36.14
N LEU A 400 -8.99 -2.53 -37.03
CA LEU A 400 -9.15 -1.11 -36.72
C LEU A 400 -10.59 -0.73 -37.06
N LEU A 401 -11.31 -0.18 -36.07
CA LEU A 401 -12.68 0.34 -36.21
C LEU A 401 -12.61 1.86 -36.06
N ILE A 402 -13.22 2.60 -36.99
CA ILE A 402 -13.25 4.06 -37.01
C ILE A 402 -14.70 4.52 -37.10
N ASP A 403 -15.12 5.35 -36.15
CA ASP A 403 -16.45 5.93 -36.14
C ASP A 403 -16.45 7.19 -37.01
N LYS A 404 -17.18 7.18 -38.15
CA LYS A 404 -17.20 8.34 -39.05
C LYS A 404 -18.06 9.51 -38.52
N ARG A 405 -18.79 9.31 -37.43
CA ARG A 405 -19.58 10.39 -36.79
C ARG A 405 -18.60 11.37 -36.15
N ARG A 406 -19.02 12.62 -35.92
CA ARG A 406 -18.21 13.69 -35.27
C ARG A 406 -17.97 13.42 -33.77
N THR A 407 -17.54 12.22 -33.42
CA THR A 407 -17.28 11.79 -32.05
C THR A 407 -15.79 11.59 -31.77
N ASP A 408 -14.91 11.61 -32.78
CA ASP A 408 -13.45 11.42 -32.65
C ASP A 408 -13.11 10.06 -32.03
N ALA A 409 -13.65 8.97 -32.60
CA ALA A 409 -13.57 7.61 -32.02
C ALA A 409 -12.94 6.58 -32.95
N ALA A 410 -11.88 5.94 -32.46
CA ALA A 410 -11.32 4.74 -33.06
C ALA A 410 -11.10 3.64 -32.02
N ALA A 411 -11.08 2.38 -32.47
CA ALA A 411 -10.73 1.24 -31.64
C ALA A 411 -9.78 0.29 -32.39
N TRP A 412 -8.73 -0.15 -31.70
CA TRP A 412 -7.74 -1.09 -32.21
C TRP A 412 -7.88 -2.40 -31.46
N PHE A 413 -8.30 -3.42 -32.18
CA PHE A 413 -8.50 -4.77 -31.70
C PHE A 413 -7.35 -5.66 -32.18
N ILE A 414 -6.66 -6.33 -31.27
CA ILE A 414 -5.48 -7.16 -31.52
C ILE A 414 -5.76 -8.56 -30.98
N HIS A 415 -5.39 -9.61 -31.73
CA HIS A 415 -5.59 -11.00 -31.31
C HIS A 415 -4.49 -11.94 -31.82
N THR A 416 -4.49 -13.18 -31.31
CA THR A 416 -3.54 -14.22 -31.73
C THR A 416 -4.17 -15.37 -32.52
N VAL A 417 -5.48 -15.34 -32.75
CA VAL A 417 -6.25 -16.46 -33.33
C VAL A 417 -6.13 -16.51 -34.87
N PRO A 418 -5.63 -17.60 -35.47
CA PRO A 418 -5.71 -17.86 -36.91
C PRO A 418 -7.14 -18.18 -37.37
N ASN A 419 -7.46 -17.98 -38.65
CA ASN A 419 -8.79 -18.20 -39.22
C ASN A 419 -9.93 -17.45 -38.49
N PHE A 420 -9.61 -16.31 -37.88
CA PHE A 420 -10.54 -15.43 -37.17
C PHE A 420 -10.30 -13.98 -37.64
N LEU A 421 -11.29 -13.17 -38.05
CA LEU A 421 -12.74 -13.32 -38.15
C LEU A 421 -13.19 -12.86 -39.55
N ALA A 422 -14.22 -13.46 -40.14
CA ALA A 422 -14.65 -13.12 -41.50
C ALA A 422 -15.38 -11.77 -41.54
N HIS A 423 -14.96 -10.86 -42.44
CA HIS A 423 -15.67 -9.61 -42.64
C HIS A 423 -17.05 -9.88 -43.26
N LEU A 424 -18.11 -9.33 -42.66
CA LEU A 424 -19.51 -9.56 -43.05
C LEU A 424 -19.96 -11.04 -43.03
N GLY A 425 -19.23 -11.93 -42.37
CA GLY A 425 -19.49 -13.38 -42.33
C GLY A 425 -20.20 -13.87 -41.06
N GLY A 426 -20.64 -12.97 -40.17
CA GLY A 426 -21.12 -13.33 -38.84
C GLY A 426 -20.00 -13.67 -37.85
N TYR A 427 -20.34 -13.72 -36.56
CA TYR A 427 -19.38 -14.10 -35.51
C TYR A 427 -19.24 -15.63 -35.45
N SER A 428 -18.02 -16.14 -35.62
CA SER A 428 -17.71 -17.57 -35.51
C SER A 428 -16.35 -17.79 -34.85
N TRP A 429 -16.27 -18.79 -33.96
CA TRP A 429 -15.03 -19.22 -33.31
C TRP A 429 -14.43 -20.42 -34.05
N PRO A 430 -13.14 -20.40 -34.43
CA PRO A 430 -12.48 -21.54 -35.09
C PRO A 430 -12.32 -22.74 -34.14
N PRO A 431 -12.96 -23.89 -34.39
CA PRO A 431 -12.91 -25.03 -33.47
C PRO A 431 -11.49 -25.57 -33.26
N ALA A 432 -10.63 -25.52 -34.29
CA ALA A 432 -9.24 -25.96 -34.25
C ALA A 432 -8.40 -25.21 -33.21
N GLU A 433 -8.78 -23.97 -32.87
CA GLU A 433 -8.09 -23.14 -31.89
C GLU A 433 -8.65 -23.35 -30.46
N THR A 434 -9.54 -24.34 -30.28
CA THR A 434 -10.02 -24.73 -28.96
C THR A 434 -8.91 -25.30 -28.08
N ALA A 435 -7.96 -26.04 -28.68
CA ALA A 435 -6.87 -26.68 -27.97
C ALA A 435 -5.77 -25.71 -27.50
N LYS A 436 -5.75 -24.47 -27.97
CA LYS A 436 -4.67 -23.50 -27.70
C LYS A 436 -5.12 -22.31 -26.87
N GLY A 437 -4.19 -21.74 -26.12
CA GLY A 437 -4.35 -20.48 -25.42
C GLY A 437 -4.32 -19.28 -26.38
N HIS A 438 -5.19 -18.29 -26.17
CA HIS A 438 -5.24 -17.06 -26.99
C HIS A 438 -5.48 -15.82 -26.15
N ILE A 439 -4.94 -14.69 -26.60
CA ILE A 439 -5.13 -13.39 -25.95
C ILE A 439 -5.66 -12.36 -26.94
N PHE A 440 -6.52 -11.47 -26.43
CA PHE A 440 -7.14 -10.38 -27.15
C PHE A 440 -6.95 -9.09 -26.37
N LEU A 441 -6.75 -8.00 -27.09
CA LEU A 441 -6.65 -6.66 -26.55
C LEU A 441 -7.49 -5.72 -27.39
N CYS A 442 -8.38 -4.98 -26.75
CA CYS A 442 -9.11 -3.88 -27.36
C CYS A 442 -8.72 -2.55 -26.71
N LEU A 443 -8.29 -1.59 -27.53
CA LEU A 443 -7.93 -0.24 -27.14
C LEU A 443 -8.84 0.76 -27.84
N SER A 444 -9.56 1.61 -27.10
CA SER A 444 -10.27 2.75 -27.70
C SER A 444 -9.38 3.99 -27.65
N PHE A 445 -9.28 4.77 -28.72
CA PHE A 445 -8.42 5.95 -28.84
C PHE A 445 -9.05 7.01 -29.75
N ARG A 446 -8.47 8.22 -29.76
CA ARG A 446 -8.93 9.35 -30.59
C ARG A 446 -8.36 9.23 -32.01
N GLU A 447 -9.10 9.70 -33.01
CA GLU A 447 -8.72 9.63 -34.42
C GLU A 447 -7.40 10.35 -34.71
N GLU A 448 -7.03 11.36 -33.91
CA GLU A 448 -5.72 12.02 -33.98
C GLU A 448 -4.52 11.05 -33.89
N PHE A 449 -4.68 9.88 -33.24
CA PHE A 449 -3.63 8.87 -33.12
C PHE A 449 -3.65 7.82 -34.24
N LEU A 450 -4.57 7.92 -35.22
CA LEU A 450 -4.68 6.95 -36.33
C LEU A 450 -3.38 6.82 -37.10
N ASN A 451 -2.69 7.91 -37.41
CA ASN A 451 -1.40 7.84 -38.12
C ASN A 451 -0.35 7.09 -37.29
N SER A 452 -0.30 7.31 -35.97
CA SER A 452 0.64 6.60 -35.09
C SER A 452 0.35 5.09 -35.03
N VAL A 453 -0.93 4.72 -34.93
CA VAL A 453 -1.35 3.31 -34.93
C VAL A 453 -1.12 2.66 -36.30
N ALA A 454 -1.52 3.33 -37.38
CA ALA A 454 -1.36 2.85 -38.75
C ALA A 454 0.12 2.63 -39.11
N LYS A 455 1.00 3.57 -38.74
CA LYS A 455 2.44 3.42 -38.95
C LYS A 455 3.01 2.24 -38.16
N ALA A 456 2.61 2.09 -36.90
CA ALA A 456 3.01 0.93 -36.10
C ALA A 456 2.53 -0.40 -36.69
N ILE A 457 1.34 -0.43 -37.32
CA ILE A 457 0.80 -1.58 -38.05
C ILE A 457 1.59 -1.83 -39.34
N ARG A 458 1.81 -0.81 -40.15
CA ARG A 458 2.55 -0.87 -41.43
C ARG A 458 3.95 -1.45 -41.28
N TYR A 459 4.67 -1.09 -40.22
CA TYR A 459 5.99 -1.62 -39.93
C TYR A 459 6.01 -3.12 -39.61
N GLN A 460 4.84 -3.75 -39.40
CA GLN A 460 4.72 -5.20 -39.19
C GLN A 460 4.54 -5.97 -40.51
N GLU A 461 4.55 -5.30 -41.66
CA GLU A 461 4.29 -5.88 -42.98
C GLU A 461 3.01 -6.75 -43.01
N PRO A 462 1.86 -6.23 -42.54
CA PRO A 462 0.63 -7.00 -42.43
C PRO A 462 0.00 -7.27 -43.81
N TYR A 463 -0.83 -8.32 -43.89
CA TYR A 463 -1.74 -8.50 -45.01
C TYR A 463 -3.12 -7.93 -44.67
N ILE A 464 -3.55 -6.91 -45.41
CA ILE A 464 -4.88 -6.30 -45.27
C ILE A 464 -5.87 -7.15 -46.07
N TYR A 465 -6.84 -7.79 -45.39
CA TYR A 465 -7.81 -8.67 -46.03
C TYR A 465 -9.22 -8.07 -46.13
N ALA A 466 -9.49 -6.99 -45.38
CA ALA A 466 -10.73 -6.24 -45.50
C ALA A 466 -10.47 -4.75 -45.22
N ASN A 467 -11.01 -3.87 -46.05
CA ASN A 467 -11.03 -2.43 -45.77
C ASN A 467 -12.23 -1.77 -46.44
N ASN A 468 -12.83 -0.77 -45.79
CA ASN A 468 -13.88 0.06 -46.40
C ASN A 468 -13.72 1.54 -46.04
N LEU A 469 -12.47 1.97 -45.83
CA LEU A 469 -12.14 3.33 -45.41
C LEU A 469 -12.42 4.33 -46.55
N PRO A 470 -13.21 5.40 -46.32
CA PRO A 470 -13.50 6.39 -47.35
C PRO A 470 -12.27 7.27 -47.64
N VAL A 471 -12.16 7.72 -48.90
CA VAL A 471 -11.08 8.61 -49.37
C VAL A 471 -10.91 9.84 -48.48
N ALA A 472 -12.00 10.40 -47.94
CA ALA A 472 -11.95 11.54 -47.04
C ALA A 472 -11.11 11.30 -45.77
N ILE A 473 -11.20 10.10 -45.16
CA ILE A 473 -10.40 9.72 -43.99
C ILE A 473 -8.96 9.46 -44.41
N LEU A 474 -8.74 8.82 -45.57
CA LEU A 474 -7.40 8.52 -46.07
C LEU A 474 -6.60 9.79 -46.41
N ASN A 475 -7.27 10.81 -46.95
CA ASN A 475 -6.65 12.11 -47.25
C ASN A 475 -6.24 12.88 -45.98
N GLN A 476 -6.88 12.61 -44.84
CA GLN A 476 -6.55 13.23 -43.56
C GLN A 476 -5.42 12.50 -42.82
N HIS A 477 -5.19 11.23 -43.16
CA HIS A 477 -4.28 10.33 -42.44
C HIS A 477 -3.32 9.63 -43.40
N GLU A 478 -2.21 10.30 -43.72
CA GLU A 478 -1.20 9.80 -44.66
C GLU A 478 -0.67 8.41 -44.32
N GLU A 479 -0.36 8.12 -43.05
CA GLU A 479 0.15 6.81 -42.64
C GLU A 479 -0.90 5.70 -42.73
N LEU A 480 -2.18 6.06 -42.53
CA LEU A 480 -3.30 5.16 -42.76
C LEU A 480 -3.51 4.88 -44.24
N SER A 481 -3.40 5.90 -45.09
CA SER A 481 -3.40 5.75 -46.55
C SER A 481 -2.26 4.87 -47.03
N ASN A 482 -1.04 5.09 -46.52
CA ASN A 482 0.13 4.28 -46.83
C ASN A 482 -0.05 2.81 -46.42
N LEU A 483 -0.69 2.55 -45.28
CA LEU A 483 -1.02 1.20 -44.84
C LEU A 483 -2.02 0.51 -45.77
N VAL A 484 -3.12 1.19 -46.15
CA VAL A 484 -4.15 0.65 -47.04
C VAL A 484 -3.60 0.35 -48.43
N ASN A 485 -2.77 1.26 -48.96
CA ASN A 485 -2.19 1.14 -50.29
C ASN A 485 -0.94 0.24 -50.35
N GLY A 486 -0.52 -0.35 -49.22
CA GLY A 486 0.63 -1.26 -49.17
C GLY A 486 1.97 -0.59 -49.45
N VAL A 487 2.12 0.69 -49.10
CA VAL A 487 3.36 1.45 -49.34
C VAL A 487 4.50 0.90 -48.48
N GLU A 488 5.53 0.39 -49.15
CA GLU A 488 6.69 -0.24 -48.50
C GLU A 488 7.45 0.72 -47.56
N VAL A 489 8.01 0.18 -46.49
CA VAL A 489 8.93 0.90 -45.61
C VAL A 489 10.35 0.79 -46.19
N ARG A 490 10.83 1.87 -46.81
CA ARG A 490 12.14 1.91 -47.48
C ARG A 490 13.22 2.69 -46.73
N VAL A 491 12.83 3.53 -45.76
CA VAL A 491 13.73 4.47 -45.07
C VAL A 491 14.03 3.98 -43.65
N THR A 492 15.27 4.16 -43.20
CA THR A 492 15.68 3.88 -41.82
C THR A 492 15.18 4.97 -40.85
N PRO A 493 14.87 4.61 -39.59
CA PRO A 493 15.02 3.31 -38.96
C PRO A 493 13.87 2.33 -39.33
N PHE A 494 14.21 1.04 -39.50
CA PHE A 494 13.25 -0.06 -39.73
C PHE A 494 12.49 -0.50 -38.45
N LEU A 495 12.35 0.43 -37.50
CA LEU A 495 11.70 0.27 -36.21
C LEU A 495 10.86 1.52 -35.94
N GLU A 496 9.58 1.33 -35.66
CA GLU A 496 8.65 2.39 -35.30
C GLU A 496 8.32 2.32 -33.81
N HIS A 497 8.17 3.50 -33.18
CA HIS A 497 7.74 3.63 -31.80
C HIS A 497 6.73 4.77 -31.69
N ALA A 498 5.47 4.40 -31.55
CA ALA A 498 4.38 5.31 -31.27
C ALA A 498 4.07 5.35 -29.77
N ARG A 499 3.73 6.54 -29.26
CA ARG A 499 3.16 6.70 -27.92
C ARG A 499 1.87 7.50 -28.02
N PHE A 500 0.80 6.95 -27.49
CA PHE A 500 -0.51 7.58 -27.49
C PHE A 500 -1.31 7.20 -26.25
N VAL A 501 -2.53 7.71 -26.16
CA VAL A 501 -3.42 7.46 -25.02
C VAL A 501 -4.80 6.98 -25.45
N THR A 502 -5.47 6.21 -24.59
CA THR A 502 -6.84 5.76 -24.85
C THR A 502 -7.84 6.91 -24.79
N LYS A 503 -8.93 6.83 -25.55
CA LYS A 503 -9.98 7.85 -25.64
C LYS A 503 -10.68 8.03 -24.30
N ARG A 504 -11.03 9.27 -23.96
CA ARG A 504 -11.69 9.63 -22.69
C ARG A 504 -13.20 9.30 -22.72
N LYS A 505 -13.62 8.45 -21.79
CA LYS A 505 -14.93 8.59 -21.11
C LYS A 505 -14.73 8.86 -19.62
N GLN A 506 -13.64 8.34 -19.05
CA GLN A 506 -13.15 8.67 -17.72
C GLN A 506 -11.62 8.91 -17.71
N VAL A 507 -10.78 8.15 -18.47
CA VAL A 507 -9.27 8.30 -18.54
C VAL A 507 -8.58 7.84 -19.82
N GLU A 508 -7.39 8.39 -20.00
CA GLU A 508 -6.29 8.03 -20.91
C GLU A 508 -5.28 7.00 -20.33
N ALA A 509 -5.21 5.79 -20.88
CA ALA A 509 -4.12 4.83 -20.63
C ALA A 509 -2.90 5.17 -21.48
N SER A 510 -1.68 5.17 -20.93
CA SER A 510 -0.46 5.34 -21.74
C SER A 510 -0.16 4.07 -22.51
N ILE A 511 -0.27 4.12 -23.83
CA ILE A 511 0.08 3.04 -24.75
C ILE A 511 1.39 3.37 -25.45
N GLN A 512 2.24 2.36 -25.58
CA GLN A 512 3.41 2.39 -26.44
C GLN A 512 3.32 1.25 -27.45
N ALA A 513 3.21 1.59 -28.73
CA ALA A 513 3.16 0.63 -29.81
C ALA A 513 4.50 0.62 -30.54
N PHE A 514 5.03 -0.57 -30.76
CA PHE A 514 6.27 -0.82 -31.47
C PHE A 514 5.97 -1.60 -32.73
N GLY A 515 6.48 -1.14 -33.86
CA GLY A 515 6.43 -1.86 -35.14
C GLY A 515 7.84 -2.22 -35.58
N LYS A 516 8.09 -3.50 -35.85
CA LYS A 516 9.39 -4.02 -36.26
C LYS A 516 9.29 -4.57 -37.68
N HIS A 517 10.07 -4.01 -38.61
CA HIS A 517 10.14 -4.47 -39.99
C HIS A 517 11.18 -5.60 -40.16
N THR A 518 11.05 -6.45 -41.18
CA THR A 518 11.98 -7.56 -41.51
C THR A 518 13.44 -7.11 -41.57
N LYS A 519 13.68 -5.95 -42.19
CA LYS A 519 15.01 -5.30 -42.34
C LYS A 519 15.63 -4.77 -41.04
N SER A 520 14.93 -4.79 -39.90
CA SER A 520 15.49 -4.32 -38.62
C SER A 520 16.52 -5.28 -38.01
N PHE A 521 16.39 -6.58 -38.28
CA PHE A 521 17.16 -7.66 -37.65
C PHE A 521 17.19 -7.64 -36.11
N ALA A 522 16.29 -6.88 -35.48
CA ALA A 522 16.30 -6.65 -34.04
C ALA A 522 15.50 -7.72 -33.29
N ASP A 523 15.99 -8.09 -32.12
CA ASP A 523 15.24 -8.92 -31.18
C ASP A 523 14.19 -8.07 -30.44
N MET A 524 12.93 -8.48 -30.48
CA MET A 524 11.82 -7.75 -29.87
C MET A 524 12.03 -7.53 -28.38
N TYR A 525 12.49 -8.53 -27.64
CA TYR A 525 12.59 -8.46 -26.19
C TYR A 525 13.92 -7.83 -25.74
N ALA A 526 15.04 -8.34 -26.25
CA ALA A 526 16.39 -8.00 -25.80
C ALA A 526 16.90 -6.68 -26.38
N ARG A 527 16.56 -6.34 -27.63
CA ARG A 527 17.11 -5.16 -28.32
C ARG A 527 16.10 -4.01 -28.40
N ILE A 528 14.81 -4.31 -28.56
CA ILE A 528 13.76 -3.28 -28.64
C ILE A 528 13.24 -2.98 -27.23
N LEU A 529 12.51 -3.90 -26.59
CA LEU A 529 11.83 -3.63 -25.31
C LEU A 529 12.82 -3.33 -24.16
N ARG A 530 13.79 -4.21 -23.90
CA ARG A 530 14.74 -4.02 -22.79
C ARG A 530 15.51 -2.70 -22.88
N ASN A 531 15.97 -2.33 -24.07
CA ASN A 531 16.73 -1.10 -24.27
C ASN A 531 15.82 0.12 -24.15
N LYS A 532 14.64 0.09 -24.80
CA LYS A 532 13.71 1.21 -24.77
C LYS A 532 13.23 1.52 -23.35
N PHE A 533 12.93 0.48 -22.57
CA PHE A 533 12.45 0.63 -21.21
C PHE A 533 13.58 0.77 -20.18
N SER A 534 14.82 0.40 -20.53
CA SER A 534 15.94 0.34 -19.58
C SER A 534 15.51 -0.39 -18.30
N ALA A 535 15.05 -1.62 -18.47
CA ALA A 535 14.42 -2.41 -17.41
C ALA A 535 14.58 -3.91 -17.67
N SER A 536 14.53 -4.70 -16.59
CA SER A 536 14.50 -6.16 -16.71
C SER A 536 13.18 -6.62 -17.31
N ILE A 537 13.22 -7.67 -18.13
CA ILE A 537 12.06 -8.19 -18.87
C ILE A 537 11.84 -9.68 -18.52
N ARG A 538 10.61 -10.05 -18.15
CA ARG A 538 10.16 -11.45 -18.05
C ARG A 538 9.28 -11.81 -19.24
N ILE A 539 9.54 -12.94 -19.89
CA ILE A 539 8.95 -13.33 -21.20
C ILE A 539 8.07 -14.57 -21.08
N TRP A 540 6.83 -14.46 -21.56
CA TRP A 540 5.96 -15.57 -21.93
C TRP A 540 5.80 -15.60 -23.45
N ALA A 541 6.52 -16.49 -24.12
CA ALA A 541 6.46 -16.73 -25.55
C ALA A 541 7.18 -18.06 -25.86
N PRO A 542 6.84 -18.77 -26.94
CA PRO A 542 7.62 -19.90 -27.43
C PRO A 542 9.09 -19.53 -27.58
N SER A 543 10.02 -20.40 -27.16
CA SER A 543 11.45 -20.10 -27.17
C SER A 543 12.29 -21.29 -27.61
N ASP A 544 13.42 -21.03 -28.28
CA ASP A 544 14.39 -22.06 -28.62
C ASP A 544 15.48 -22.24 -27.54
N VAL A 545 16.25 -23.33 -27.62
CA VAL A 545 17.35 -23.65 -26.68
C VAL A 545 18.47 -22.60 -26.74
N LYS A 546 18.64 -21.96 -27.90
CA LYS A 546 19.69 -20.95 -28.13
C LYS A 546 19.34 -19.60 -27.49
N SER A 547 18.06 -19.30 -27.29
CA SER A 547 17.53 -18.09 -26.66
C SER A 547 17.54 -18.23 -25.13
N LYS A 548 18.76 -18.04 -24.57
CA LYS A 548 19.03 -18.15 -23.13
C LYS A 548 18.61 -16.90 -22.37
N SER A 549 18.14 -17.10 -21.14
CA SER A 549 17.95 -16.00 -20.18
C SER A 549 19.28 -15.29 -19.89
N PHE A 550 19.28 -13.95 -19.91
CA PHE A 550 20.42 -13.12 -19.55
C PHE A 550 20.28 -12.66 -18.10
N CYS A 551 21.08 -13.22 -17.19
CA CYS A 551 21.00 -12.92 -15.75
C CYS A 551 22.14 -12.01 -15.23
N LYS A 552 23.10 -11.64 -16.09
CA LYS A 552 24.25 -10.77 -15.78
C LYS A 552 24.02 -9.37 -16.35
N GLY A 553 24.57 -8.34 -15.70
CA GLY A 553 24.39 -6.92 -16.07
C GLY A 553 23.23 -6.22 -15.36
N GLN A 554 23.05 -4.92 -15.63
CA GLN A 554 22.07 -4.05 -14.95
C GLN A 554 20.61 -4.47 -15.21
N TYR A 555 20.28 -4.86 -16.45
CA TYR A 555 18.92 -5.27 -16.84
C TYR A 555 18.88 -6.72 -17.32
N LYS A 556 18.05 -7.53 -16.66
CA LYS A 556 17.96 -8.98 -16.87
C LYS A 556 16.87 -9.34 -17.88
N LEU A 557 17.06 -10.43 -18.61
CA LEU A 557 16.05 -11.01 -19.50
C LEU A 557 15.78 -12.44 -19.05
N ARG A 558 14.54 -12.78 -18.71
CA ARG A 558 14.20 -14.10 -18.15
C ARG A 558 12.97 -14.67 -18.81
N LYS A 559 12.99 -15.96 -19.11
CA LYS A 559 11.77 -16.69 -19.46
C LYS A 559 10.96 -16.93 -18.18
N ILE A 560 9.66 -16.71 -18.25
CA ILE A 560 8.71 -17.20 -17.22
C ILE A 560 8.78 -18.73 -17.25
N ALA A 561 8.59 -19.41 -16.13
CA ALA A 561 8.64 -20.88 -16.12
C ALA A 561 7.37 -21.49 -16.72
N SER A 562 7.47 -22.65 -17.37
CA SER A 562 6.36 -23.40 -17.99
C SER A 562 6.23 -24.74 -17.27
N PRO A 563 5.02 -25.19 -16.89
CA PRO A 563 3.75 -24.48 -17.01
C PRO A 563 3.61 -23.32 -16.01
N MET A 564 2.67 -22.38 -16.27
CA MET A 564 2.29 -21.29 -15.36
C MET A 564 0.81 -21.39 -14.97
N GLN A 565 0.41 -20.72 -13.89
CA GLN A 565 -1.00 -20.62 -13.49
C GLN A 565 -1.60 -19.28 -13.92
N PHE A 566 -2.36 -19.25 -15.01
CA PHE A 566 -2.99 -18.05 -15.52
C PHE A 566 -4.47 -17.99 -15.14
N ALA A 567 -4.80 -17.12 -14.17
CA ALA A 567 -6.17 -16.87 -13.72
C ALA A 567 -6.96 -18.18 -13.48
N ASP A 568 -6.37 -19.08 -12.69
CA ASP A 568 -6.90 -20.41 -12.30
C ASP A 568 -6.78 -21.53 -13.34
N SER A 569 -6.09 -21.30 -14.46
CA SER A 569 -5.80 -22.33 -15.46
C SER A 569 -4.31 -22.63 -15.55
N GLU A 570 -3.95 -23.91 -15.54
CA GLU A 570 -2.58 -24.31 -15.87
C GLU A 570 -2.35 -24.17 -17.37
N VAL A 571 -1.29 -23.45 -17.73
CA VAL A 571 -0.97 -23.14 -19.12
C VAL A 571 0.49 -23.49 -19.36
N SER A 572 0.73 -24.42 -20.29
CA SER A 572 2.06 -24.63 -20.85
C SER A 572 2.31 -23.66 -22.00
N ARG A 573 3.56 -23.22 -22.13
CA ARG A 573 4.00 -22.33 -23.21
C ARG A 573 3.79 -22.94 -24.59
N GLU A 574 3.86 -24.26 -24.69
CA GLU A 574 3.72 -25.02 -25.92
C GLU A 574 2.26 -25.08 -26.40
N ALA A 575 1.32 -25.00 -25.46
CA ALA A 575 -0.12 -24.96 -25.74
C ALA A 575 -0.69 -23.53 -25.82
N ASP A 576 0.14 -22.49 -25.73
CA ASP A 576 -0.33 -21.09 -25.69
C ASP A 576 0.22 -20.26 -26.86
N SER A 577 -0.70 -19.71 -27.66
CA SER A 577 -0.38 -18.81 -28.77
C SER A 577 -0.18 -17.35 -28.31
N ALA A 578 -0.58 -17.03 -27.07
CA ALA A 578 -0.38 -15.72 -26.46
C ALA A 578 1.11 -15.45 -26.18
N LYS A 579 1.56 -14.24 -26.53
CA LYS A 579 2.93 -13.81 -26.29
C LYS A 579 2.91 -12.47 -25.59
N TRP A 580 3.59 -12.38 -24.47
CA TRP A 580 3.62 -11.18 -23.65
C TRP A 580 4.87 -11.10 -22.79
N ALA A 581 5.15 -9.88 -22.33
CA ALA A 581 6.32 -9.58 -21.51
C ALA A 581 5.98 -8.62 -20.37
N LEU A 582 6.59 -8.86 -19.21
CA LEU A 582 6.55 -7.98 -18.04
C LEU A 582 7.82 -7.12 -18.02
N VAL A 583 7.63 -5.81 -17.94
CA VAL A 583 8.72 -4.85 -17.76
C VAL A 583 8.86 -4.51 -16.27
N GLU A 584 9.87 -5.08 -15.63
CA GLU A 584 10.07 -4.98 -14.18
C GLU A 584 10.46 -3.56 -13.75
N GLY A 585 9.82 -3.06 -12.70
CA GLY A 585 10.04 -1.70 -12.19
C GLY A 585 9.43 -0.57 -13.04
N LYS A 586 8.72 -0.90 -14.13
CA LYS A 586 8.02 0.07 -14.98
C LYS A 586 6.50 -0.09 -14.99
N ASN A 587 5.96 -1.09 -14.28
CA ASN A 587 4.52 -1.38 -14.24
C ASN A 587 3.93 -1.54 -15.66
N THR A 588 4.68 -2.14 -16.59
CA THR A 588 4.28 -2.26 -17.99
C THR A 588 4.15 -3.72 -18.40
N VAL A 589 3.05 -4.05 -19.08
CA VAL A 589 2.83 -5.32 -19.76
C VAL A 589 2.83 -5.06 -21.26
N CYS A 590 3.57 -5.86 -22.02
CA CYS A 590 3.61 -5.77 -23.47
C CYS A 590 3.03 -7.04 -24.09
N LEU A 591 2.00 -6.93 -24.93
CA LEU A 591 1.61 -8.01 -25.84
C LEU A 591 2.50 -7.97 -27.07
N THR A 592 2.95 -9.13 -27.54
CA THR A 592 3.87 -9.22 -28.67
C THR A 592 3.37 -10.20 -29.72
N THR A 593 3.86 -10.08 -30.96
CA THR A 593 3.59 -11.07 -32.02
C THR A 593 4.75 -12.04 -32.24
N ASN A 594 5.98 -11.66 -31.84
CA ASN A 594 7.18 -12.46 -32.05
C ASN A 594 7.43 -13.50 -30.96
N ASP A 595 7.84 -14.70 -31.36
CA ASP A 595 8.42 -15.69 -30.46
C ASP A 595 9.77 -15.19 -29.89
N TYR A 596 10.27 -15.85 -28.85
CA TYR A 596 11.62 -15.63 -28.35
C TYR A 596 12.59 -16.66 -28.94
N LYS A 597 12.81 -16.56 -30.25
CA LYS A 597 13.68 -17.43 -31.06
C LYS A 597 14.66 -16.60 -31.88
N ILE A 598 15.83 -17.16 -32.22
CA ILE A 598 16.84 -16.41 -33.00
C ILE A 598 16.33 -16.05 -34.40
N THR A 599 15.56 -16.95 -35.03
CA THR A 599 15.00 -16.76 -36.38
C THR A 599 14.01 -15.59 -36.43
N GLU A 600 13.39 -15.23 -35.31
CA GLU A 600 12.41 -14.14 -35.21
C GLU A 600 13.03 -12.75 -35.42
N LYS A 601 14.36 -12.62 -35.37
CA LYS A 601 15.03 -11.35 -35.69
C LYS A 601 14.69 -10.85 -37.09
N ARG A 602 14.51 -11.77 -38.05
CA ARG A 602 14.16 -11.48 -39.46
C ARG A 602 12.66 -11.45 -39.73
N ILE A 603 11.84 -11.83 -38.77
CA ILE A 603 10.37 -11.81 -38.88
C ILE A 603 9.88 -10.44 -38.37
N PRO A 604 9.05 -9.70 -39.12
CA PRO A 604 8.46 -8.47 -38.65
C PRO A 604 7.50 -8.76 -37.49
N GLY A 605 7.17 -7.75 -36.70
CA GLY A 605 6.25 -7.95 -35.59
C GLY A 605 6.06 -6.71 -34.73
N ALA A 606 5.27 -6.86 -33.67
CA ALA A 606 4.92 -5.75 -32.81
C ALA A 606 5.02 -6.07 -31.34
N ALA A 607 5.09 -5.00 -30.57
CA ALA A 607 4.76 -4.99 -29.17
C ALA A 607 3.79 -3.84 -28.87
N VAL A 608 2.68 -4.14 -28.20
CA VAL A 608 1.76 -3.13 -27.67
C VAL A 608 1.86 -3.18 -26.15
N CYS A 609 2.46 -2.12 -25.60
CA CYS A 609 2.81 -2.01 -24.20
C CYS A 609 1.87 -1.07 -23.46
N LEU A 610 1.23 -1.58 -22.43
CA LEU A 610 0.36 -0.85 -21.51
C LEU A 610 1.09 -0.59 -20.20
N GLU A 611 1.14 0.68 -19.80
CA GLU A 611 1.65 1.08 -18.49
C GLU A 611 0.50 1.16 -17.46
N ASN A 612 0.33 0.11 -16.65
CA ASN A 612 -0.67 0.04 -15.59
C ASN A 612 -0.23 -0.96 -14.50
N ALA A 613 -0.15 -0.51 -13.25
CA ALA A 613 0.36 -1.30 -12.12
C ALA A 613 -0.54 -2.49 -11.76
N ASP A 614 -1.85 -2.33 -11.83
CA ASP A 614 -2.81 -3.36 -11.46
C ASP A 614 -2.86 -4.46 -12.53
N VAL A 615 -2.86 -4.06 -13.81
CA VAL A 615 -2.68 -4.99 -14.94
C VAL A 615 -1.34 -5.70 -14.84
N TYR A 616 -0.25 -4.97 -14.58
CA TYR A 616 1.07 -5.57 -14.37
C TYR A 616 1.07 -6.60 -13.24
N ASN A 617 0.42 -6.29 -12.12
CA ASN A 617 0.32 -7.20 -10.99
C ASN A 617 -0.50 -8.44 -11.34
N ALA A 618 -1.61 -8.30 -12.07
CA ALA A 618 -2.42 -9.42 -12.51
C ALA A 618 -1.64 -10.40 -13.42
N PHE A 619 -0.90 -9.89 -14.40
CA PHE A 619 -0.01 -10.73 -15.23
C PHE A 619 1.20 -11.27 -14.44
N ARG A 620 1.70 -10.52 -13.44
CA ARG A 620 2.79 -10.97 -12.57
C ARG A 620 2.37 -12.16 -11.69
N THR A 621 1.16 -12.11 -11.13
CA THR A 621 0.59 -13.20 -10.34
C THR A 621 0.45 -14.46 -11.18
N ALA A 622 -0.01 -14.30 -12.43
CA ALA A 622 -0.11 -15.41 -13.37
C ALA A 622 1.23 -16.10 -13.71
N ALA A 623 2.34 -15.36 -13.59
CA ALA A 623 3.68 -15.84 -13.91
C ALA A 623 4.38 -16.61 -12.77
N MET A 624 3.66 -17.06 -11.73
CA MET A 624 4.20 -17.82 -10.60
C MET A 624 3.98 -19.34 -10.77
N MET A 625 4.95 -20.17 -10.36
CA MET A 625 4.91 -21.65 -10.44
C MET A 625 4.17 -22.25 -9.23
N LEU A 626 3.34 -23.27 -9.46
CA LEU A 626 2.93 -24.25 -8.44
C LEU A 626 3.86 -25.47 -8.52
N THR A 627 4.37 -25.96 -7.39
CA THR A 627 4.71 -27.39 -7.26
C THR A 627 3.46 -28.07 -6.72
N THR A 628 2.77 -28.82 -7.57
CA THR A 628 1.48 -29.47 -7.36
C THR A 628 1.55 -30.56 -6.27
N ILE A 629 0.68 -30.48 -5.25
CA ILE A 629 0.20 -31.63 -4.48
C ILE A 629 -1.33 -31.58 -4.56
N ILE A 630 -1.91 -32.69 -5.01
CA ILE A 630 -3.33 -32.88 -5.34
C ILE A 630 -4.17 -32.81 -4.06
N VAL A 631 -5.19 -31.93 -4.04
CA VAL A 631 -6.18 -31.81 -2.95
C VAL A 631 -7.51 -32.37 -3.44
N ILE A 632 -7.98 -33.43 -2.79
CA ILE A 632 -9.35 -33.93 -2.91
C ILE A 632 -10.25 -33.04 -2.04
N PHE A 633 -11.35 -32.57 -2.63
CA PHE A 633 -12.38 -31.75 -1.98
C PHE A 633 -13.05 -32.49 -0.82
N ILE A 634 -13.06 -31.89 0.38
CA ILE A 634 -14.17 -32.05 1.34
C ILE A 634 -14.55 -30.68 1.92
N SER A 635 -15.76 -30.26 1.54
CA SER A 635 -16.78 -29.49 2.25
C SER A 635 -16.39 -28.49 3.35
N LEU A 636 -16.67 -27.21 3.05
CA LEU A 636 -17.10 -26.11 3.93
C LEU A 636 -17.26 -26.42 5.44
N LYS A 637 -16.34 -25.91 6.26
CA LYS A 637 -16.63 -25.34 7.59
C LYS A 637 -15.73 -24.12 7.86
N SER A 638 -16.36 -22.96 8.01
CA SER A 638 -15.93 -21.76 8.77
C SER A 638 -14.41 -21.50 8.90
N CYS A 639 -13.84 -20.69 7.99
CA CYS A 639 -12.56 -20.03 8.24
C CYS A 639 -12.75 -18.87 9.22
N THR A 640 -12.56 -19.11 10.52
CA THR A 640 -12.04 -18.06 11.41
C THR A 640 -10.61 -17.78 10.97
N ALA A 641 -10.32 -16.55 10.54
CA ALA A 641 -8.96 -16.14 10.18
C ALA A 641 -8.07 -16.19 11.44
N GLN A 642 -7.30 -17.27 11.61
CA GLN A 642 -6.40 -17.43 12.75
C GLN A 642 -5.11 -16.65 12.55
N VAL A 643 -4.79 -15.83 13.55
CA VAL A 643 -3.67 -14.87 13.62
C VAL A 643 -2.38 -15.58 14.10
N ALA A 644 -1.18 -15.16 13.68
CA ALA A 644 0.10 -15.75 14.15
C ALA A 644 0.33 -15.53 15.66
N THR A 645 -0.21 -16.45 16.46
CA THR A 645 -0.21 -16.45 17.93
C THR A 645 0.26 -17.82 18.42
N CYS A 646 0.84 -17.90 19.61
CA CYS A 646 1.25 -19.19 20.19
C CYS A 646 0.00 -19.95 20.62
N LYS A 647 -0.15 -21.20 20.17
CA LYS A 647 -1.33 -22.05 20.42
C LYS A 647 -1.02 -23.17 21.40
N ASP A 648 -1.99 -23.56 22.23
CA ASP A 648 -1.94 -24.83 22.94
C ASP A 648 -2.32 -26.02 22.02
N ASP A 649 -2.31 -27.23 22.55
CA ASP A 649 -2.61 -28.45 21.78
C ASP A 649 -4.08 -28.49 21.28
N ASN A 650 -4.96 -27.71 21.91
CA ASN A 650 -6.38 -27.54 21.58
C ASN A 650 -6.67 -26.31 20.68
N ASP A 651 -5.63 -25.62 20.21
CA ASP A 651 -5.72 -24.43 19.35
C ASP A 651 -6.32 -23.18 20.03
N PHE A 652 -6.23 -23.11 21.36
CA PHE A 652 -6.67 -21.97 22.15
C PHE A 652 -5.51 -21.06 22.57
N ASP A 653 -5.82 -19.77 22.72
CA ASP A 653 -4.93 -18.76 23.31
C ASP A 653 -5.10 -18.76 24.85
N VAL A 654 -4.52 -19.77 25.53
CA VAL A 654 -4.72 -19.98 26.98
C VAL A 654 -3.54 -19.52 27.84
N ASN A 655 -3.82 -19.27 29.12
CA ASN A 655 -2.79 -19.06 30.15
C ASN A 655 -1.85 -20.27 30.29
N PRO A 656 -0.55 -20.05 30.59
CA PRO A 656 0.40 -21.13 30.75
C PRO A 656 0.01 -22.01 31.94
N ARG A 657 -0.43 -23.23 31.63
CA ARG A 657 -0.53 -24.36 32.57
C ARG A 657 0.52 -25.38 32.17
N TRP A 658 1.13 -25.98 33.17
CA TRP A 658 2.15 -27.00 32.95
C TRP A 658 1.45 -28.36 32.85
N SER A 659 1.49 -28.98 31.67
CA SER A 659 0.89 -30.29 31.38
C SER A 659 1.68 -31.01 30.30
N ASN A 660 1.60 -32.35 30.28
CA ASN A 660 2.11 -33.16 29.17
C ASN A 660 1.38 -32.80 27.87
N SER A 661 2.07 -32.85 26.74
CA SER A 661 1.45 -32.58 25.44
C SER A 661 0.48 -33.71 25.05
N ALA A 662 -0.60 -33.35 24.38
CA ALA A 662 -1.64 -34.27 23.92
C ALA A 662 -1.15 -35.23 22.81
N ALA A 663 -0.07 -34.86 22.12
CA ALA A 663 0.57 -35.66 21.09
C ALA A 663 2.10 -35.53 21.17
N SER A 664 2.81 -36.50 20.61
CA SER A 664 4.26 -36.42 20.42
C SER A 664 4.63 -35.36 19.38
N ILE A 665 5.84 -34.82 19.47
CA ILE A 665 6.33 -33.72 18.60
C ILE A 665 6.46 -34.11 17.12
N ASP A 666 6.47 -35.40 16.80
CA ASP A 666 6.57 -36.00 15.47
C ASP A 666 5.20 -36.28 14.80
N VAL A 667 4.07 -36.02 15.48
CA VAL A 667 2.71 -36.29 14.95
C VAL A 667 1.99 -34.99 14.55
N THR A 668 1.71 -34.83 13.25
CA THR A 668 1.22 -33.59 12.61
C THR A 668 -0.30 -33.53 12.41
N PRO A 669 -1.12 -34.09 13.32
CA PRO A 669 -2.11 -33.20 13.94
C PRO A 669 -2.19 -33.40 15.47
N GLY A 670 -2.13 -32.30 16.23
CA GLY A 670 -2.42 -32.30 17.67
C GLY A 670 -1.40 -31.58 18.55
N GLN A 671 -0.20 -31.29 18.04
CA GLN A 671 0.87 -30.69 18.84
C GLN A 671 1.00 -29.16 18.63
N SER A 672 1.11 -28.41 19.72
CA SER A 672 1.14 -26.94 19.81
C SER A 672 2.21 -26.23 18.96
N ILE A 673 3.40 -26.79 18.84
CA ILE A 673 4.50 -26.26 17.99
C ILE A 673 4.15 -26.44 16.51
N ALA A 674 3.66 -27.63 16.11
CA ALA A 674 3.23 -27.89 14.74
C ALA A 674 2.04 -26.98 14.34
N ARG A 675 1.09 -26.76 15.26
CA ARG A 675 -0.02 -25.81 15.07
C ARG A 675 0.47 -24.36 14.93
N THR A 676 1.38 -23.91 15.80
CA THR A 676 1.96 -22.56 15.72
C THR A 676 2.71 -22.33 14.39
N MET A 677 3.34 -23.38 13.85
CA MET A 677 4.11 -23.34 12.60
C MET A 677 3.28 -23.69 11.34
N VAL A 678 1.99 -23.99 11.47
CA VAL A 678 1.18 -24.55 10.37
C VAL A 678 1.11 -23.61 9.16
N HIS A 679 0.96 -22.30 9.39
CA HIS A 679 0.93 -21.29 8.33
C HIS A 679 2.29 -21.12 7.63
N TYR A 680 3.40 -21.36 8.33
CA TYR A 680 4.73 -21.38 7.71
C TYR A 680 4.87 -22.61 6.80
N VAL A 681 4.47 -23.79 7.28
CA VAL A 681 4.51 -25.05 6.50
C VAL A 681 3.59 -24.97 5.28
N GLN A 682 2.43 -24.33 5.39
CA GLN A 682 1.46 -24.11 4.32
C GLN A 682 1.81 -22.95 3.37
N ASN A 683 2.94 -22.26 3.57
CA ASN A 683 3.38 -21.09 2.81
C ASN A 683 2.33 -19.95 2.73
N ASP A 684 1.69 -19.64 3.86
CA ASP A 684 0.74 -18.53 3.95
C ASP A 684 1.40 -17.20 3.51
N PRO A 685 0.90 -16.52 2.47
CA PRO A 685 1.52 -15.31 1.95
C PRO A 685 1.47 -14.14 2.95
N GLN A 686 0.59 -14.19 3.95
CA GLN A 686 0.47 -13.19 5.01
C GLN A 686 1.44 -13.42 6.16
N ILE A 687 2.00 -14.62 6.34
CA ILE A 687 2.98 -14.88 7.40
C ILE A 687 4.41 -14.70 6.87
N LYS A 688 5.15 -13.81 7.52
CA LYS A 688 6.58 -13.57 7.25
C LYS A 688 7.42 -14.22 8.33
N VAL A 689 8.54 -14.79 7.94
CA VAL A 689 9.37 -15.67 8.75
C VAL A 689 10.83 -15.23 8.67
N LEU A 690 11.46 -15.20 9.84
CA LEU A 690 12.89 -15.09 10.03
C LEU A 690 13.35 -16.23 10.94
N ALA A 691 14.17 -17.14 10.43
CA ALA A 691 14.71 -18.26 11.18
C ALA A 691 16.23 -18.19 11.27
N TYR A 692 16.76 -18.37 12.48
CA TYR A 692 18.19 -18.35 12.79
C TYR A 692 18.58 -19.60 13.59
N ASN A 693 19.73 -20.20 13.27
CA ASN A 693 20.24 -21.41 13.93
C ASN A 693 21.75 -21.53 13.68
N ASP A 694 22.50 -21.95 14.69
CA ASP A 694 23.93 -22.30 14.61
C ASP A 694 24.20 -23.70 14.02
N ASP A 695 23.16 -24.53 13.91
CA ASP A 695 23.15 -25.82 13.20
C ASP A 695 21.88 -25.96 12.33
N PRO A 696 21.79 -25.20 11.22
CA PRO A 696 20.63 -25.21 10.33
C PRO A 696 20.63 -26.42 9.38
N PRO A 697 19.45 -26.88 8.94
CA PRO A 697 19.35 -28.05 8.08
C PRO A 697 19.97 -27.84 6.70
N ASN A 698 20.69 -28.86 6.21
CA ASN A 698 21.28 -28.93 4.87
C ASN A 698 22.33 -27.85 4.56
N ILE A 699 22.96 -27.23 5.57
CA ILE A 699 24.06 -26.28 5.39
C ILE A 699 25.25 -26.74 6.26
N PRO A 700 26.48 -26.84 5.71
CA PRO A 700 27.65 -27.12 6.53
C PRO A 700 27.83 -26.03 7.60
N ALA A 701 28.06 -26.45 8.85
CA ALA A 701 28.30 -25.54 9.98
C ALA A 701 29.61 -24.74 9.79
N LYS A 702 29.59 -23.69 8.95
CA LYS A 702 30.69 -22.72 8.85
C LYS A 702 30.55 -21.69 9.97
N ASN A 703 31.66 -21.40 10.66
CA ASN A 703 31.85 -20.29 11.61
C ASN A 703 30.87 -20.22 12.81
N ARG A 704 30.97 -21.19 13.73
CA ARG A 704 30.30 -21.27 15.06
C ARG A 704 30.60 -20.08 15.99
N LYS A 705 30.12 -18.88 15.66
CA LYS A 705 30.31 -17.70 16.51
C LYS A 705 29.18 -17.51 17.53
N SER A 706 28.01 -18.13 17.41
CA SER A 706 26.90 -18.01 18.38
C SER A 706 26.17 -19.36 18.54
N LYS A 707 25.44 -19.55 19.64
CA LYS A 707 24.63 -20.76 19.94
C LYS A 707 23.11 -20.50 19.88
N ALA A 708 22.70 -19.31 19.41
CA ALA A 708 21.31 -18.89 19.41
C ALA A 708 20.49 -19.55 18.29
N LYS A 709 19.29 -20.04 18.64
CA LYS A 709 18.35 -20.64 17.69
C LYS A 709 16.93 -20.12 17.93
N GLY A 710 16.18 -19.91 16.85
CA GLY A 710 14.79 -19.48 16.94
C GLY A 710 14.14 -19.15 15.60
N VAL A 711 12.83 -18.92 15.68
CA VAL A 711 11.96 -18.56 14.55
C VAL A 711 11.08 -17.40 14.97
N LEU A 712 11.06 -16.34 14.17
CA LEU A 712 10.15 -15.21 14.31
C LEU A 712 9.12 -15.28 13.19
N LEU A 713 7.84 -15.33 13.55
CA LEU A 713 6.70 -15.27 12.64
C LEU A 713 6.02 -13.90 12.79
N ILE A 714 5.73 -13.23 11.68
CA ILE A 714 5.07 -11.92 11.65
C ILE A 714 3.84 -12.03 10.74
N ASP A 715 2.68 -11.75 11.30
CA ASP A 715 1.42 -11.71 10.57
C ASP A 715 1.20 -10.35 9.89
N LYS A 716 0.95 -10.37 8.58
CA LYS A 716 0.65 -9.17 7.78
C LYS A 716 -0.85 -8.89 7.65
N ARG A 717 -1.72 -9.75 8.20
CA ARG A 717 -3.15 -9.44 8.41
C ARG A 717 -3.25 -8.34 9.47
N GLN A 718 -4.31 -7.52 9.43
CA GLN A 718 -4.48 -6.22 10.14
C GLN A 718 -4.37 -6.21 11.69
N ASN A 719 -3.76 -7.21 12.31
CA ASN A 719 -3.78 -7.44 13.74
C ASN A 719 -2.39 -7.43 14.40
N ASP A 720 -1.37 -6.72 13.89
CA ASP A 720 -0.05 -6.50 14.53
C ASP A 720 0.45 -7.66 15.41
N ALA A 721 0.42 -8.90 14.89
CA ALA A 721 0.70 -10.09 15.67
C ALA A 721 1.99 -10.73 15.20
N ALA A 722 2.84 -11.09 16.15
CA ALA A 722 4.07 -11.81 15.90
C ALA A 722 4.27 -12.87 16.98
N ALA A 723 4.82 -14.01 16.59
CA ALA A 723 5.21 -15.08 17.49
C ALA A 723 6.73 -15.24 17.43
N TRP A 724 7.38 -15.25 18.59
CA TRP A 724 8.81 -15.50 18.71
C TRP A 724 9.05 -16.84 19.40
N PHE A 725 9.52 -17.82 18.64
CA PHE A 725 9.83 -19.15 19.11
C PHE A 725 11.35 -19.28 19.32
N VAL A 726 11.76 -19.60 20.54
CA VAL A 726 13.17 -19.82 20.91
C VAL A 726 13.35 -21.28 21.30
N HIS A 727 14.38 -21.94 20.78
CA HIS A 727 14.60 -23.38 21.02
C HIS A 727 16.09 -23.73 21.14
N THR A 728 16.37 -24.96 21.57
CA THR A 728 17.73 -25.53 21.60
C THR A 728 17.94 -26.61 20.52
N VAL A 729 16.88 -26.97 19.78
CA VAL A 729 16.84 -28.07 18.80
C VAL A 729 17.68 -27.78 17.54
N PRO A 730 18.67 -28.61 17.18
CA PRO A 730 19.36 -28.52 15.88
C PRO A 730 18.43 -29.00 14.74
N ASN A 731 18.62 -28.50 13.51
CA ASN A 731 17.83 -28.92 12.34
C ASN A 731 16.29 -28.79 12.48
N PHE A 732 15.83 -27.88 13.34
CA PHE A 732 14.42 -27.78 13.76
C PHE A 732 13.40 -27.73 12.60
N LEU A 733 13.56 -26.83 11.61
CA LEU A 733 12.60 -26.71 10.49
C LEU A 733 12.61 -27.91 9.51
N ALA A 734 13.64 -28.76 9.51
CA ALA A 734 13.64 -29.98 8.72
C ALA A 734 12.70 -31.05 9.29
N HIS A 735 12.55 -31.09 10.62
CA HIS A 735 11.62 -32.00 11.29
C HIS A 735 10.14 -31.63 11.02
N LEU A 736 9.88 -30.40 10.56
CA LEU A 736 8.54 -29.89 10.22
C LEU A 736 8.26 -29.84 8.70
N GLY A 737 9.15 -30.37 7.85
CA GLY A 737 8.94 -30.48 6.39
C GLY A 737 9.16 -29.19 5.56
N GLY A 738 9.85 -28.17 6.10
CA GLY A 738 10.08 -26.90 5.39
C GLY A 738 11.09 -26.97 4.23
N LYS A 739 10.81 -26.31 3.11
CA LYS A 739 11.77 -26.09 2.00
C LYS A 739 12.65 -24.87 2.25
N ALA A 740 13.96 -25.00 2.03
CA ALA A 740 14.95 -23.94 2.23
C ALA A 740 14.75 -22.73 1.29
N ILE A 741 14.73 -21.52 1.85
CA ILE A 741 14.61 -20.23 1.14
C ILE A 741 15.84 -19.38 1.47
N ARG A 742 16.54 -18.92 0.41
CA ARG A 742 17.65 -17.94 0.33
C ARG A 742 18.44 -17.60 1.61
N TYR A 743 19.74 -17.87 1.51
CA TYR A 743 20.79 -17.59 2.50
C TYR A 743 21.22 -16.12 2.54
N GLN A 744 21.40 -15.56 3.74
CA GLN A 744 22.09 -14.28 4.00
C GLN A 744 23.01 -14.42 5.22
N GLU A 745 24.24 -13.91 5.12
CA GLU A 745 25.14 -13.79 6.28
C GLU A 745 24.65 -12.60 7.14
N PRO A 746 24.38 -12.78 8.46
CA PRO A 746 24.86 -13.80 9.39
C PRO A 746 23.74 -14.77 9.85
N TYR A 747 23.97 -16.08 9.71
CA TYR A 747 23.19 -17.23 10.26
C TYR A 747 21.66 -17.17 10.24
N ILE A 748 21.10 -16.48 9.25
CA ILE A 748 19.69 -16.51 8.92
C ILE A 748 19.54 -17.49 7.75
N TYR A 749 18.87 -18.62 8.01
CA TYR A 749 18.76 -19.72 7.04
C TYR A 749 17.39 -19.77 6.35
N ALA A 750 16.42 -19.00 6.85
CA ALA A 750 15.19 -18.69 6.15
C ALA A 750 14.76 -17.25 6.47
N ASN A 751 14.59 -16.43 5.45
CA ASN A 751 14.10 -15.06 5.58
C ASN A 751 13.22 -14.70 4.40
N ASN A 752 11.96 -14.32 4.67
CA ASN A 752 11.07 -13.73 3.67
C ASN A 752 10.51 -12.38 4.14
N LEU A 753 11.16 -11.75 5.13
CA LEU A 753 10.78 -10.44 5.63
C LEU A 753 10.82 -9.41 4.48
N PRO A 754 9.68 -8.77 4.18
CA PRO A 754 9.59 -7.83 3.08
C PRO A 754 10.28 -6.50 3.45
N ALA A 755 10.70 -5.75 2.43
CA ALA A 755 11.50 -4.55 2.63
C ALA A 755 10.79 -3.46 3.46
N ASP A 756 9.47 -3.41 3.46
CA ASP A 756 8.68 -2.54 4.34
C ASP A 756 8.91 -2.84 5.82
N ILE A 757 8.97 -4.12 6.25
CA ILE A 757 9.29 -4.49 7.63
C ILE A 757 10.75 -4.13 7.97
N LEU A 758 11.69 -4.45 7.08
CA LEU A 758 13.11 -4.15 7.31
C LEU A 758 13.38 -2.65 7.34
N ASN A 759 12.66 -1.84 6.56
CA ASN A 759 12.83 -0.39 6.55
C ASN A 759 12.22 0.29 7.79
N GLN A 760 11.19 -0.32 8.39
CA GLN A 760 10.57 0.16 9.62
C GLN A 760 11.40 -0.18 10.87
N HIS A 761 12.05 -1.35 10.88
CA HIS A 761 12.79 -1.86 12.04
C HIS A 761 14.30 -1.91 11.77
N LYS A 762 15.00 -0.81 12.09
CA LYS A 762 16.44 -0.65 11.81
C LYS A 762 17.30 -1.79 12.38
N GLU A 763 17.08 -2.20 13.63
CA GLU A 763 17.89 -3.27 14.23
C GLU A 763 17.57 -4.66 13.66
N LEU A 764 16.33 -4.90 13.23
CA LEU A 764 15.95 -6.11 12.49
C LEU A 764 16.59 -6.13 11.10
N SER A 765 16.68 -4.98 10.45
CA SER A 765 17.41 -4.79 9.20
C SER A 765 18.91 -4.99 9.37
N ASN A 766 19.50 -4.44 10.44
CA ASN A 766 20.91 -4.64 10.76
C ASN A 766 21.23 -6.12 10.97
N LEU A 767 20.35 -6.85 11.68
CA LEU A 767 20.45 -8.30 11.88
C LEU A 767 20.39 -9.06 10.56
N VAL A 768 19.41 -8.76 9.71
CA VAL A 768 19.22 -9.40 8.39
C VAL A 768 20.36 -9.11 7.42
N ASN A 769 20.94 -7.91 7.47
CA ASN A 769 22.01 -7.48 6.57
C ASN A 769 23.43 -7.71 7.12
N GLY A 770 23.55 -8.28 8.32
CA GLY A 770 24.84 -8.64 8.91
C GLY A 770 25.72 -7.49 9.32
N VAL A 771 25.11 -6.40 9.79
CA VAL A 771 25.84 -5.24 10.30
C VAL A 771 26.57 -5.62 11.59
N GLU A 772 27.90 -5.44 11.61
CA GLU A 772 28.71 -5.74 12.80
C GLU A 772 28.48 -4.73 13.93
N ILE A 773 28.36 -5.22 15.17
CA ILE A 773 28.31 -4.38 16.37
C ILE A 773 29.72 -3.84 16.68
N ARG A 774 29.88 -2.53 16.54
CA ARG A 774 31.16 -1.82 16.79
C ARG A 774 31.11 -0.84 17.95
N VAL A 775 29.93 -0.58 18.51
CA VAL A 775 29.69 0.44 19.54
C VAL A 775 29.53 -0.24 20.91
N THR A 776 30.09 0.38 21.95
CA THR A 776 29.94 -0.04 23.34
C THR A 776 28.69 0.60 23.97
N PRO A 777 28.00 -0.05 24.92
CA PRO A 777 28.36 -1.32 25.56
C PRO A 777 28.05 -2.56 24.70
N PHE A 778 28.91 -3.59 24.80
CA PHE A 778 28.73 -4.88 24.10
C PHE A 778 27.66 -5.79 24.74
N LEU A 779 26.70 -5.19 25.43
CA LEU A 779 25.60 -5.81 26.16
C LEU A 779 24.32 -5.04 25.85
N GLU A 780 23.24 -5.75 25.54
CA GLU A 780 21.94 -5.18 25.21
C GLU A 780 20.87 -5.71 26.16
N HIS A 781 19.87 -4.89 26.47
CA HIS A 781 18.75 -5.26 27.35
C HIS A 781 17.46 -4.60 26.88
N ALA A 782 16.50 -5.42 26.44
CA ALA A 782 15.17 -4.99 26.06
C ALA A 782 14.13 -5.49 27.07
N ARG A 783 13.07 -4.69 27.27
CA ARG A 783 11.89 -5.08 28.05
C ARG A 783 10.64 -4.84 27.22
N PHE A 784 9.73 -5.80 27.22
CA PHE A 784 8.45 -5.71 26.52
C PHE A 784 7.41 -6.64 27.16
N VAL A 785 6.15 -6.43 26.82
CA VAL A 785 5.04 -7.28 27.29
C VAL A 785 4.45 -8.07 26.13
N THR A 786 3.91 -9.25 26.40
CA THR A 786 3.21 -10.06 25.39
C THR A 786 1.88 -9.41 24.98
N LYS A 787 1.46 -9.63 23.73
CA LYS A 787 0.18 -9.14 23.21
C LYS A 787 -1.00 -9.89 23.84
N ASN A 788 -2.03 -9.17 24.31
CA ASN A 788 -3.06 -9.71 25.19
C ASN A 788 -4.20 -10.40 24.42
N ALA A 789 -4.45 -11.68 24.71
CA ALA A 789 -5.75 -12.32 24.52
C ALA A 789 -6.45 -12.61 25.87
N GLN A 790 -5.70 -12.84 26.97
CA GLN A 790 -6.23 -13.05 28.33
C GLN A 790 -5.30 -12.57 29.48
N VAL A 791 -3.98 -12.81 29.46
CA VAL A 791 -3.00 -12.30 30.46
C VAL A 791 -1.69 -11.87 29.79
N GLN A 792 -1.15 -10.71 30.18
CA GLN A 792 0.15 -10.21 29.72
C GLN A 792 1.30 -10.75 30.59
N ALA A 793 2.41 -11.16 29.97
CA ALA A 793 3.65 -11.52 30.65
C ALA A 793 4.73 -10.47 30.39
N ASN A 794 5.47 -10.08 31.43
CA ASN A 794 6.64 -9.21 31.27
C ASN A 794 7.82 -10.03 30.77
N ILE A 795 8.42 -9.60 29.67
CA ILE A 795 9.58 -10.22 29.05
C ILE A 795 10.78 -9.30 29.15
N GLN A 796 11.92 -9.86 29.53
CA GLN A 796 13.21 -9.18 29.49
C GLN A 796 14.18 -9.99 28.62
N ALA A 797 14.65 -9.40 27.53
CA ALA A 797 15.60 -10.02 26.62
C ALA A 797 16.97 -9.38 26.78
N PHE A 798 18.00 -10.21 26.89
CA PHE A 798 19.40 -9.81 27.06
C PHE A 798 20.23 -10.32 25.90
N GLY A 799 21.11 -9.46 25.38
CA GLY A 799 22.10 -9.79 24.36
C GLY A 799 23.51 -9.57 24.88
N LYS A 800 24.42 -10.49 24.55
CA LYS A 800 25.84 -10.42 24.88
C LYS A 800 26.67 -10.64 23.64
N HIS A 801 27.53 -9.68 23.31
CA HIS A 801 28.50 -9.83 22.23
C HIS A 801 29.82 -10.45 22.76
N SER A 802 30.60 -11.10 21.89
CA SER A 802 31.88 -11.75 22.24
C SER A 802 32.90 -10.81 22.89
N LYS A 803 32.88 -9.53 22.47
CA LYS A 803 33.77 -8.46 22.98
C LYS A 803 33.41 -7.96 24.39
N SER A 804 32.28 -8.37 24.97
CA SER A 804 31.92 -7.99 26.34
C SER A 804 32.73 -8.73 27.41
N PHE A 805 33.24 -9.93 27.09
CA PHE A 805 33.85 -10.87 28.03
C PHE A 805 33.01 -11.17 29.29
N ALA A 806 31.72 -10.83 29.26
CA ALA A 806 30.83 -11.01 30.40
C ALA A 806 30.35 -12.47 30.49
N ASP A 807 30.10 -12.92 31.71
CA ASP A 807 29.37 -14.15 31.97
C ASP A 807 27.86 -13.85 31.98
N ILE A 808 27.06 -14.64 31.24
CA ILE A 808 25.63 -14.36 31.05
C ILE A 808 24.88 -14.47 32.38
N TYR A 809 25.25 -15.40 33.26
CA TYR A 809 24.54 -15.62 34.52
C TYR A 809 24.95 -14.60 35.58
N GLY A 810 26.25 -14.50 35.87
CA GLY A 810 26.76 -13.72 36.99
C GLY A 810 26.92 -12.22 36.72
N ARG A 811 27.28 -11.80 35.50
CA ARG A 811 27.48 -10.37 35.17
C ARG A 811 26.30 -9.75 34.43
N VAL A 812 25.55 -10.52 33.65
CA VAL A 812 24.38 -10.00 32.93
C VAL A 812 23.14 -10.22 33.79
N LEU A 813 22.66 -11.45 33.95
CA LEU A 813 21.40 -11.74 34.63
C LEU A 813 21.41 -11.32 36.11
N ARG A 814 22.36 -11.82 36.92
CA ARG A 814 22.38 -11.57 38.38
C ARG A 814 22.49 -10.08 38.70
N ASN A 815 23.34 -9.35 37.99
CA ASN A 815 23.56 -7.94 38.24
C ASN A 815 22.38 -7.09 37.72
N LYS A 816 21.87 -7.37 36.52
CA LYS A 816 20.77 -6.59 35.92
C LYS A 816 19.42 -6.89 36.54
N LEU A 817 19.19 -8.13 36.95
CA LEU A 817 17.96 -8.55 37.61
C LEU A 817 18.04 -8.44 39.13
N SER A 818 19.22 -8.15 39.71
CA SER A 818 19.40 -7.88 41.14
C SER A 818 18.65 -8.90 42.02
N GLY A 819 19.00 -10.17 41.87
CA GLY A 819 18.36 -11.28 42.57
C GLY A 819 19.26 -12.51 42.63
N ASN A 820 18.99 -13.41 43.58
CA ASN A 820 19.67 -14.69 43.63
C ASN A 820 19.30 -15.52 42.41
N ILE A 821 20.27 -16.25 41.85
CA ILE A 821 20.06 -17.05 40.66
C ILE A 821 20.36 -18.53 40.93
N ARG A 822 19.40 -19.41 40.61
CA ARG A 822 19.64 -20.85 40.46
C ARG A 822 19.83 -21.19 38.98
N ILE A 823 20.88 -21.92 38.62
CA ILE A 823 21.23 -22.20 37.21
C ILE A 823 21.18 -23.69 36.87
N TRP A 824 20.57 -24.01 35.73
CA TRP A 824 20.59 -25.32 35.09
C TRP A 824 21.21 -25.16 33.71
N ALA A 825 22.49 -25.51 33.59
CA ALA A 825 23.22 -25.46 32.33
C ALA A 825 24.47 -26.35 32.41
N PRO A 826 24.95 -26.91 31.28
CA PRO A 826 26.23 -27.59 31.24
C PRO A 826 27.34 -26.70 31.83
N SER A 827 28.18 -27.25 32.68
CA SER A 827 29.20 -26.49 33.42
C SER A 827 30.49 -27.28 33.56
N ASP A 828 31.61 -26.60 33.71
CA ASP A 828 32.91 -27.22 33.97
C ASP A 828 33.20 -27.27 35.48
N ALA A 829 34.19 -28.08 35.89
CA ALA A 829 34.58 -28.23 37.30
C ALA A 829 35.11 -26.92 37.93
N LYS A 830 35.54 -25.95 37.10
CA LYS A 830 36.07 -24.65 37.55
C LYS A 830 34.94 -23.64 37.81
N SER A 831 33.76 -23.86 37.26
CA SER A 831 32.60 -22.98 37.37
C SER A 831 31.77 -23.37 38.59
N LYS A 832 32.17 -22.84 39.75
CA LYS A 832 31.55 -23.07 41.07
C LYS A 832 30.41 -22.09 41.34
N SER A 833 29.50 -22.45 42.25
CA SER A 833 28.50 -21.53 42.81
C SER A 833 29.18 -20.30 43.42
N ILE A 834 28.63 -19.11 43.19
CA ILE A 834 29.11 -17.82 43.73
C ILE A 834 28.19 -17.41 44.87
N CYS A 835 28.70 -17.50 46.10
CA CYS A 835 27.89 -17.23 47.30
C CYS A 835 28.38 -16.02 48.11
N LYS A 836 29.36 -15.28 47.56
CA LYS A 836 29.90 -14.03 48.13
C LYS A 836 29.31 -12.83 47.37
N GLY A 837 28.96 -11.76 48.10
CA GLY A 837 28.30 -10.56 47.57
C GLY A 837 26.80 -10.49 47.85
N GLN A 838 26.13 -9.43 47.41
CA GLN A 838 24.71 -9.14 47.71
C GLN A 838 23.73 -10.19 47.17
N TYR A 839 24.04 -10.81 46.02
CA TYR A 839 23.20 -11.82 45.38
C TYR A 839 23.99 -13.09 45.07
N LYS A 840 23.41 -14.25 45.38
CA LYS A 840 23.99 -15.57 45.17
C LYS A 840 23.75 -16.07 43.73
N LEU A 841 24.65 -16.90 43.23
CA LEU A 841 24.48 -17.68 42.01
C LEU A 841 24.83 -19.12 42.33
N GLN A 842 23.85 -20.02 42.25
CA GLN A 842 23.99 -21.41 42.69
C GLN A 842 23.62 -22.37 41.57
N LYS A 843 24.42 -23.41 41.41
CA LYS A 843 24.12 -24.50 40.48
C LYS A 843 23.03 -25.38 41.08
N ILE A 844 22.04 -25.72 40.26
CA ILE A 844 21.03 -26.71 40.62
C ILE A 844 21.70 -28.09 40.65
N ASP A 845 21.34 -28.90 41.65
CA ASP A 845 21.87 -30.24 41.80
C ASP A 845 21.31 -31.16 40.70
N SER A 846 22.13 -32.08 40.18
CA SER A 846 21.75 -32.99 39.09
C SER A 846 21.79 -34.42 39.61
N PRO A 847 20.78 -35.26 39.32
CA PRO A 847 19.62 -35.01 38.44
C PRO A 847 18.45 -34.28 39.13
N ILE A 848 17.57 -33.65 38.33
CA ILE A 848 16.29 -33.07 38.78
C ILE A 848 15.11 -33.98 38.42
N GLN A 849 14.00 -33.80 39.11
CA GLN A 849 12.71 -34.36 38.72
C GLN A 849 11.88 -33.29 38.02
N PHE A 850 11.51 -33.52 36.77
CA PHE A 850 10.79 -32.56 35.93
C PHE A 850 9.53 -33.25 35.37
N ALA A 851 8.36 -32.88 35.88
CA ALA A 851 7.15 -33.73 35.81
C ALA A 851 7.43 -35.16 36.33
N ASP A 852 7.11 -36.16 35.53
CA ASP A 852 7.24 -37.59 35.87
C ASP A 852 8.60 -38.18 35.47
N ASN A 853 9.56 -37.34 35.03
CA ASN A 853 10.82 -37.78 34.46
C ASN A 853 12.03 -37.24 35.21
N GLN A 854 13.02 -38.11 35.43
CA GLN A 854 14.33 -37.75 35.97
C GLN A 854 15.23 -37.25 34.84
N VAL A 855 15.75 -36.02 34.98
CA VAL A 855 16.58 -35.39 33.96
C VAL A 855 17.95 -35.09 34.56
N SER A 856 19.00 -35.67 33.97
CA SER A 856 20.38 -35.29 34.30
C SER A 856 20.81 -34.10 33.45
N ARG A 857 21.56 -33.18 34.05
CA ARG A 857 22.10 -31.99 33.39
C ARG A 857 23.00 -32.35 32.21
N GLU A 858 23.63 -33.52 32.25
CA GLU A 858 24.54 -34.00 31.22
C GLU A 858 23.79 -34.54 30.00
N ALA A 859 22.55 -35.02 30.18
CA ALA A 859 21.66 -35.46 29.10
C ALA A 859 20.76 -34.34 28.57
N ASP A 860 20.69 -33.19 29.27
CA ASP A 860 19.83 -32.07 28.90
C ASP A 860 20.59 -30.97 28.14
N SER A 861 20.08 -30.64 26.96
CA SER A 861 20.58 -29.52 26.16
C SER A 861 19.94 -28.18 26.50
N ALA A 862 18.93 -28.13 27.37
CA ALA A 862 18.32 -26.91 27.84
C ALA A 862 19.25 -26.13 28.79
N ARG A 863 19.10 -24.80 28.78
CA ARG A 863 19.84 -23.89 29.65
C ARG A 863 18.88 -22.86 30.17
N TRP A 864 18.74 -22.82 31.48
CA TRP A 864 17.81 -21.91 32.11
C TRP A 864 18.26 -21.51 33.51
N ALA A 865 17.67 -20.43 34.00
CA ALA A 865 17.97 -19.86 35.29
C ALA A 865 16.70 -19.34 35.96
N LEU A 866 16.62 -19.50 37.28
CA LEU A 866 15.56 -18.96 38.12
C LEU A 866 16.08 -17.75 38.86
N VAL A 867 15.30 -16.66 38.88
CA VAL A 867 15.61 -15.47 39.68
C VAL A 867 14.68 -15.43 40.88
N GLU A 868 15.25 -15.68 42.05
CA GLU A 868 14.50 -15.78 43.30
C GLU A 868 13.96 -14.42 43.75
N GLY A 869 12.76 -14.43 44.34
CA GLY A 869 12.06 -13.23 44.78
C GLY A 869 11.49 -12.36 43.65
N LYS A 870 11.63 -12.80 42.38
CA LYS A 870 11.14 -12.06 41.20
C LYS A 870 10.24 -12.87 40.26
N ASN A 871 9.84 -14.09 40.65
CA ASN A 871 8.98 -14.97 39.85
C ASN A 871 9.42 -15.09 38.38
N THR A 872 10.73 -15.07 38.14
CA THR A 872 11.29 -14.94 36.78
C THR A 872 12.06 -16.19 36.40
N VAL A 873 11.77 -16.73 35.22
CA VAL A 873 12.50 -17.83 34.58
C VAL A 873 13.18 -17.30 33.33
N CYS A 874 14.49 -17.55 33.19
CA CYS A 874 15.28 -17.13 32.05
C CYS A 874 15.75 -18.34 31.25
N LEU A 875 15.46 -18.39 29.95
CA LEU A 875 16.09 -19.31 29.01
C LEU A 875 17.35 -18.68 28.45
N THR A 876 18.44 -19.43 28.31
CA THR A 876 19.73 -18.88 27.86
C THR A 876 20.35 -19.74 26.75
N THR A 877 21.33 -19.17 26.04
CA THR A 877 22.06 -19.88 24.98
C THR A 877 23.44 -20.39 25.41
N ASN A 878 23.98 -19.96 26.56
CA ASN A 878 25.35 -20.23 26.97
C ASN A 878 25.46 -21.23 28.11
N ASP A 879 26.46 -22.10 28.00
CA ASP A 879 26.88 -22.96 29.11
C ASP A 879 27.42 -22.10 30.26
N TYR A 880 27.42 -22.65 31.48
CA TYR A 880 28.08 -21.99 32.62
C TYR A 880 29.54 -22.43 32.70
N LYS A 881 30.36 -21.85 31.82
CA LYS A 881 31.80 -22.17 31.66
C LYS A 881 32.61 -20.90 31.44
N ASN A 882 33.87 -20.89 31.85
CA ASN A 882 34.74 -19.72 31.62
C ASN A 882 34.99 -19.42 30.14
N SER A 883 35.04 -20.45 29.29
CA SER A 883 35.21 -20.30 27.84
C SER A 883 34.06 -19.53 27.18
N GLU A 884 32.85 -19.57 27.76
CA GLU A 884 31.64 -18.93 27.23
C GLU A 884 31.64 -17.40 27.37
N LYS A 885 32.57 -16.84 28.15
CA LYS A 885 32.75 -15.38 28.24
C LYS A 885 33.10 -14.75 26.89
N LYS A 886 33.81 -15.48 26.03
CA LYS A 886 34.18 -15.04 24.67
C LYS A 886 33.15 -15.44 23.61
N VAL A 887 32.15 -16.24 23.98
CA VAL A 887 31.06 -16.64 23.09
C VAL A 887 29.92 -15.63 23.23
N PRO A 888 29.39 -15.06 22.13
CA PRO A 888 28.13 -14.36 22.10
C PRO A 888 27.00 -15.15 22.76
N GLY A 889 26.01 -14.45 23.29
CA GLY A 889 24.98 -15.04 24.11
C GLY A 889 23.69 -14.26 24.14
N ALA A 890 22.59 -14.94 24.46
CA ALA A 890 21.31 -14.33 24.72
C ALA A 890 20.63 -14.98 25.93
N ALA A 891 19.75 -14.22 26.57
CA ALA A 891 18.81 -14.74 27.55
C ALA A 891 17.44 -14.09 27.40
N VAL A 892 16.37 -14.87 27.51
CA VAL A 892 14.98 -14.36 27.52
C VAL A 892 14.34 -14.76 28.83
N CYS A 893 13.94 -13.77 29.60
CA CYS A 893 13.38 -13.94 30.94
C CYS A 893 11.90 -13.59 30.93
N ILE A 894 11.09 -14.48 31.51
CA ILE A 894 9.65 -14.34 31.63
C ILE A 894 9.32 -14.20 33.11
N GLU A 895 8.66 -13.11 33.48
CA GLU A 895 8.12 -12.91 34.82
C GLU A 895 6.69 -13.48 34.88
N ASN A 896 6.56 -14.66 35.47
CA ASN A 896 5.29 -15.35 35.63
C ASN A 896 5.37 -16.34 36.80
N ALA A 897 4.52 -16.17 37.81
CA ALA A 897 4.55 -16.98 39.02
C ALA A 897 4.28 -18.47 38.75
N ASN A 898 3.37 -18.81 37.84
CA ASN A 898 3.05 -20.21 37.52
C ASN A 898 4.23 -20.92 36.85
N VAL A 899 4.86 -20.25 35.89
CA VAL A 899 6.06 -20.78 35.20
C VAL A 899 7.23 -20.89 36.19
N TYR A 900 7.45 -19.88 37.03
CA TYR A 900 8.49 -19.90 38.05
C TYR A 900 8.30 -21.07 39.04
N ASN A 901 7.08 -21.27 39.54
CA ASN A 901 6.78 -22.31 40.51
C ASN A 901 7.04 -23.72 39.93
N ALA A 902 6.66 -23.97 38.67
CA ALA A 902 6.90 -25.24 37.99
C ALA A 902 8.41 -25.57 37.91
N PHE A 903 9.24 -24.61 37.45
CA PHE A 903 10.69 -24.80 37.38
C PHE A 903 11.34 -24.85 38.77
N SER A 904 10.83 -24.07 39.73
CA SER A 904 11.36 -24.02 41.10
C SER A 904 11.16 -25.32 41.86
N GLN A 905 10.01 -26.00 41.66
CA GLN A 905 9.74 -27.32 42.24
C GLN A 905 10.75 -28.36 41.76
N ALA A 906 11.04 -28.38 40.47
CA ALA A 906 12.01 -29.30 39.90
C ALA A 906 13.46 -29.02 40.33
N ALA A 907 13.80 -27.76 40.57
CA ALA A 907 15.14 -27.29 40.94
C ALA A 907 15.31 -26.98 42.43
N SER A 908 14.60 -27.69 43.29
CA SER A 908 14.58 -27.44 44.74
C SER A 908 15.95 -27.59 45.40
N ASN A 909 16.79 -28.51 44.92
CA ASN A 909 18.12 -28.76 45.45
C ASN A 909 19.21 -28.04 44.66
N VAL A 910 20.17 -27.44 45.37
CA VAL A 910 21.31 -26.74 44.79
C VAL A 910 22.61 -27.26 45.36
N LEU A 911 23.66 -27.26 44.53
CA LEU A 911 25.00 -27.61 44.96
C LEU A 911 25.48 -26.63 46.05
N PRO A 912 26.10 -27.14 47.14
CA PRO A 912 26.56 -26.31 48.23
C PRO A 912 27.63 -25.32 47.75
N CYS A 913 27.67 -24.19 48.43
CA CYS A 913 28.74 -23.22 48.26
C CYS A 913 30.03 -23.81 48.83
N ASN A 914 30.95 -24.27 47.99
CA ASN A 914 32.28 -24.65 48.45
C ASN A 914 32.96 -23.39 49.04
N LYS A 915 33.32 -23.47 50.33
CA LYS A 915 33.95 -22.38 51.10
C LYS A 915 35.23 -21.86 50.43
#